data_AF-A0A812LPM9-F1
#
_entry.id   AF-A0A812LPM9-F1
#
_cell.length_a   1.000
_cell.length_b   1.000
_cell.length_c   1.000
_cell.angle_alpha   90.00
_cell.angle_beta   90.00
_cell.angle_gamma   90.00
#
_symmetry.space_group_name_H-M   'P 1'
#
loop_
_entity.id
_entity.type
_entity.pdbx_description
1 polymer ?
#
loop_
_entity_poly.entity_id
_entity_poly.type
_entity_poly.pdbx_seq_one_letter_code
_entity_poly.pdbx_strand_id
1 'polypeptide(L)'
;QARRGNRRARSAEARSVPGTEGDYVVTDVKILLSNSRSRTAPCDPEAEQETHWTHMTAVPAAWPLETVLDAWLHTACLRYNYNHAYYQNSLDLLEQHLTELWEPKAKPNLVAELLQRGPQQLAEKLLQRGRAELPRCSVQYFTSEGLVRWNGGWNISDWSWLEAASQRLAQRLMAVEDSAAEEAKKRRRVEEDISAAHELQKAKEEAARLAGCLQEAESEVRASKDEVAQHKERCGQLEARVLALEAGAAETVVQLRASETEREQLAERLASAEASASDKVVELQQAHDEITTLEQRVAAAEAAAAESQDELSKVQSEKRACEERCQQLESRLAKDPAGGNTELKTLLIENAKYEERCEQLTQQLAKAETKLDQMQTLWEEKGKCQVEAATYQERCRLLEQLTEAKEHALHMSSRLFAYPTFARHGPASGVEASRSPESNASDSLGYILVEDASSVLSRSSWFSVQPHCFMLDAIFKTRSYGVDFFLMGRDLKKGSRVVAGDDEAILEVAKNPEISKATDIVRLQAGAAILQVTQDHLVQVPDLKSLEEGVADVTEVKAGVGIAKYVAAGTLKEGDFVMLDSGEPVALTSVESWCTDCADFEVLKIVFEPDLPVACFACPPCILSKGHPNFRTRRGGMCGHQTCTRPLTAAPSPSQPVCGRIL
;
A
#
# COMPACT_ATOMS: atom_id res chain seq x y z
N GLN A 1 16.99 -25.74 -15.52
CA GLN A 1 18.31 -26.41 -15.46
C GLN A 1 19.03 -25.94 -14.20
N ALA A 2 19.52 -26.91 -13.40
CA ALA A 2 20.39 -26.89 -12.20
C ALA A 2 20.53 -25.59 -11.37
N ARG A 3 20.06 -25.48 -10.10
CA ARG A 3 20.47 -26.11 -8.82
C ARG A 3 21.97 -26.06 -8.48
N ARG A 4 22.32 -25.29 -7.43
CA ARG A 4 23.30 -25.54 -6.33
C ARG A 4 23.46 -24.22 -5.55
N GLY A 5 23.58 -24.15 -4.23
CA GLY A 5 23.67 -25.15 -3.18
C GLY A 5 24.02 -24.43 -1.88
N ASN A 6 23.15 -24.55 -0.90
CA ASN A 6 23.26 -24.00 0.46
C ASN A 6 24.19 -24.91 1.29
N ARG A 7 25.21 -24.39 2.01
CA ARG A 7 25.89 -25.15 3.06
C ARG A 7 26.43 -24.27 4.20
N ARG A 8 26.11 -24.74 5.40
CA ARG A 8 26.42 -24.27 6.76
C ARG A 8 27.93 -24.25 7.08
N ALA A 9 28.32 -23.40 8.03
CA ALA A 9 29.22 -23.79 9.12
C ALA A 9 29.01 -22.86 10.35
N ARG A 10 28.67 -23.47 11.48
CA ARG A 10 28.70 -22.91 12.85
C ARG A 10 29.89 -23.52 13.59
N SER A 11 30.40 -22.76 14.55
CA SER A 11 31.12 -23.18 15.77
C SER A 11 32.56 -23.69 15.65
N ALA A 12 33.48 -22.97 16.32
CA ALA A 12 34.41 -23.53 17.30
C ALA A 12 35.06 -22.40 18.11
N GLU A 13 34.61 -22.24 19.35
CA GLU A 13 35.23 -21.46 20.41
C GLU A 13 35.90 -22.48 21.34
N ALA A 14 37.22 -22.40 21.56
CA ALA A 14 37.93 -23.31 22.45
C ALA A 14 38.95 -22.54 23.28
N ARG A 15 38.63 -22.42 24.57
CA ARG A 15 39.55 -22.05 25.66
C ARG A 15 40.43 -23.26 25.98
N SER A 16 41.70 -23.03 26.31
CA SER A 16 42.60 -24.04 26.86
C SER A 16 43.51 -23.43 27.92
N VAL A 17 43.58 -24.10 29.07
CA VAL A 17 44.54 -24.14 30.21
C VAL A 17 43.73 -24.71 31.42
N PRO A 18 44.23 -25.53 32.36
CA PRO A 18 45.63 -25.89 32.69
C PRO A 18 45.92 -27.40 32.83
N GLY A 19 47.22 -27.72 32.89
CA GLY A 19 47.73 -28.98 33.44
C GLY A 19 48.92 -28.71 34.35
N THR A 20 48.76 -29.02 35.64
CA THR A 20 49.79 -29.09 36.69
C THR A 20 50.15 -30.55 36.94
N GLU A 21 51.44 -30.88 37.03
CA GLU A 21 52.00 -31.96 37.88
C GLU A 21 53.51 -32.10 37.62
N GLY A 22 54.29 -32.32 38.69
CA GLY A 22 55.72 -32.63 38.60
C GLY A 22 56.49 -32.45 39.91
N ASP A 23 56.26 -33.34 40.87
CA ASP A 23 57.03 -33.54 42.10
C ASP A 23 58.37 -34.29 41.87
N TYR A 24 59.20 -34.32 42.94
CA TYR A 24 60.33 -35.23 43.26
C TYR A 24 61.74 -34.80 42.77
N VAL A 25 62.85 -34.85 43.52
CA VAL A 25 63.27 -35.52 44.78
C VAL A 25 64.39 -34.68 45.45
N VAL A 26 64.36 -34.52 46.78
CA VAL A 26 65.51 -34.10 47.61
C VAL A 26 66.21 -35.35 48.15
N THR A 27 67.53 -35.47 47.99
CA THR A 27 68.33 -36.53 48.62
C THR A 27 69.28 -35.93 49.65
N ASP A 28 69.03 -36.26 50.92
CA ASP A 28 69.90 -36.01 52.07
C ASP A 28 71.07 -37.00 52.09
N VAL A 29 72.30 -36.50 52.20
CA VAL A 29 73.50 -37.30 52.47
C VAL A 29 73.97 -37.03 53.91
N LYS A 30 73.78 -38.03 54.76
CA LYS A 30 74.14 -38.05 56.18
C LYS A 30 75.56 -38.64 56.31
N ILE A 31 76.58 -37.82 56.58
CA ILE A 31 77.93 -38.31 56.85
C ILE A 31 78.10 -38.57 58.35
N LEU A 32 78.36 -39.83 58.69
CA LEU A 32 78.63 -40.33 60.04
C LEU A 32 80.06 -39.96 60.46
N LEU A 33 80.17 -39.35 61.64
CA LEU A 33 81.42 -39.19 62.37
C LEU A 33 81.85 -40.54 62.95
N SER A 34 82.95 -41.10 62.46
CA SER A 34 83.65 -42.23 63.10
C SER A 34 85.04 -41.80 63.56
N ASN A 35 85.20 -41.91 64.87
CA ASN A 35 86.36 -41.56 65.67
C ASN A 35 87.35 -42.73 65.65
N SER A 36 88.49 -42.61 64.96
CA SER A 36 89.56 -43.61 65.00
C SER A 36 90.91 -42.93 65.23
N ARG A 37 91.44 -43.09 66.45
CA ARG A 37 92.83 -42.82 66.80
C ARG A 37 93.73 -43.84 66.11
N SER A 38 94.45 -43.45 65.07
CA SER A 38 95.57 -44.19 64.50
C SER A 38 96.80 -43.29 64.42
N ARG A 39 97.92 -43.81 64.93
CA ARG A 39 99.25 -43.17 64.97
C ARG A 39 99.66 -42.68 63.59
N THR A 40 100.07 -41.41 63.53
CA THR A 40 100.59 -40.72 62.35
C THR A 40 101.97 -41.25 61.95
N ALA A 41 102.13 -41.52 60.65
CA ALA A 41 103.43 -41.48 59.97
C ALA A 41 103.86 -40.01 59.85
N PRO A 42 105.17 -39.70 59.76
CA PRO A 42 105.61 -38.31 59.58
C PRO A 42 105.08 -37.79 58.23
N CYS A 43 104.15 -36.84 58.27
CA CYS A 43 103.67 -36.13 57.11
C CYS A 43 104.80 -35.29 56.50
N ASP A 44 104.85 -35.27 55.17
CA ASP A 44 105.69 -34.37 54.39
C ASP A 44 105.17 -32.93 54.57
N PRO A 45 105.95 -32.01 55.17
CA PRO A 45 105.49 -30.66 55.47
C PRO A 45 105.13 -29.85 54.21
N GLU A 46 105.63 -30.21 53.02
CA GLU A 46 105.22 -29.56 51.77
C GLU A 46 103.81 -29.98 51.33
N ALA A 47 103.44 -31.26 51.49
CA ALA A 47 102.12 -31.77 51.12
C ALA A 47 101.01 -31.27 52.06
N GLU A 48 101.30 -31.11 53.36
CA GLU A 48 100.38 -30.48 54.32
C GLU A 48 100.21 -28.98 54.06
N GLN A 49 101.26 -28.27 53.63
CA GLN A 49 101.14 -26.88 53.21
C GLN A 49 100.28 -26.75 51.95
N GLU A 50 100.49 -27.56 50.92
CA GLU A 50 99.73 -27.49 49.67
C GLU A 50 98.23 -27.81 49.85
N THR A 51 97.90 -28.82 50.65
CA THR A 51 96.50 -29.10 51.02
C THR A 51 95.89 -27.99 51.87
N HIS A 52 96.66 -27.39 52.79
CA HIS A 52 96.22 -26.23 53.56
C HIS A 52 95.89 -25.04 52.65
N TRP A 53 96.73 -24.73 51.66
CA TRP A 53 96.50 -23.64 50.70
C TRP A 53 95.34 -23.91 49.74
N THR A 54 95.14 -25.16 49.33
CA THR A 54 94.02 -25.55 48.48
C THR A 54 92.68 -25.40 49.22
N HIS A 55 92.64 -25.71 50.52
CA HIS A 55 91.47 -25.41 51.36
C HIS A 55 91.26 -23.91 51.61
N MET A 56 92.32 -23.10 51.63
CA MET A 56 92.21 -21.64 51.74
C MET A 56 91.67 -20.96 50.48
N THR A 57 91.85 -21.57 49.29
CA THR A 57 91.49 -20.99 47.99
C THR A 57 90.19 -21.50 47.39
N ALA A 58 89.66 -22.61 47.90
CA ALA A 58 88.34 -23.12 47.53
C ALA A 58 87.25 -22.29 48.22
N VAL A 59 87.02 -21.07 47.74
CA VAL A 59 85.96 -20.17 48.21
C VAL A 59 84.62 -20.66 47.66
N PRO A 60 83.70 -21.22 48.47
CA PRO A 60 82.39 -21.62 47.99
C PRO A 60 81.57 -20.38 47.63
N ALA A 61 80.86 -20.41 46.50
CA ALA A 61 79.97 -19.33 46.06
C ALA A 61 78.83 -19.01 47.07
N ALA A 62 78.62 -19.87 48.05
CA ALA A 62 77.65 -19.70 49.12
C ALA A 62 78.18 -18.92 50.34
N TRP A 63 79.48 -18.57 50.39
CA TRP A 63 80.02 -17.81 51.51
C TRP A 63 79.40 -16.41 51.61
N PRO A 64 79.00 -15.98 52.82
CA PRO A 64 78.65 -14.59 53.07
C PRO A 64 79.81 -13.67 52.70
N LEU A 65 79.49 -12.46 52.21
CA LEU A 65 80.50 -11.49 51.79
C LEU A 65 81.47 -11.17 52.93
N GLU A 66 80.99 -11.11 54.17
CA GLU A 66 81.82 -10.91 55.37
C GLU A 66 82.85 -12.03 55.54
N THR A 67 82.49 -13.27 55.21
CA THR A 67 83.38 -14.43 55.26
C THR A 67 84.43 -14.35 54.16
N VAL A 68 84.05 -13.95 52.94
CA VAL A 68 84.99 -13.74 51.82
C VAL A 68 85.94 -12.57 52.12
N LEU A 69 85.44 -11.48 52.72
CA LEU A 69 86.26 -10.33 53.13
C LEU A 69 87.23 -10.69 54.25
N ASP A 70 86.79 -11.44 55.25
CA ASP A 70 87.68 -11.93 56.31
C ASP A 70 88.72 -12.93 55.75
N ALA A 71 88.34 -13.74 54.77
CA ALA A 71 89.25 -14.65 54.06
C ALA A 71 90.30 -13.90 53.25
N TRP A 72 89.88 -12.90 52.47
CA TRP A 72 90.76 -12.02 51.73
C TRP A 72 91.72 -11.30 52.66
N LEU A 73 91.20 -10.72 53.74
CA LEU A 73 91.99 -9.95 54.70
C LEU A 73 93.04 -10.83 55.40
N HIS A 74 92.65 -12.04 55.80
CA HIS A 74 93.60 -13.00 56.38
C HIS A 74 94.66 -13.48 55.38
N THR A 75 94.25 -13.83 54.17
CA THR A 75 95.16 -14.27 53.10
C THR A 75 96.15 -13.16 52.73
N ALA A 76 95.70 -11.90 52.77
CA ALA A 76 96.54 -10.75 52.52
C ALA A 76 97.64 -10.65 53.60
N CYS A 77 97.32 -10.93 54.86
CA CYS A 77 98.26 -10.88 55.99
C CYS A 77 99.34 -11.95 55.96
N LEU A 78 99.01 -13.14 55.48
CA LEU A 78 99.94 -14.26 55.45
C LEU A 78 101.09 -14.06 54.45
N ARG A 79 100.96 -13.09 53.53
CA ARG A 79 102.01 -12.68 52.59
C ARG A 79 103.35 -12.33 53.26
N TYR A 80 103.33 -12.01 54.55
CA TYR A 80 104.51 -11.60 55.31
C TYR A 80 105.46 -12.77 55.70
N ASN A 81 104.98 -14.03 55.75
CA ASN A 81 105.74 -15.11 56.41
C ASN A 81 106.09 -16.34 55.56
N TYR A 82 105.65 -16.45 54.31
CA TYR A 82 105.76 -17.69 53.53
C TYR A 82 105.83 -17.46 52.00
N ASN A 83 106.05 -18.53 51.24
CA ASN A 83 106.39 -18.55 49.81
C ASN A 83 105.42 -17.76 48.89
N HIS A 84 105.94 -16.71 48.22
CA HIS A 84 105.18 -15.58 47.63
C HIS A 84 104.14 -15.95 46.54
N ALA A 85 104.36 -17.03 45.78
CA ALA A 85 103.54 -17.35 44.61
C ALA A 85 102.14 -17.89 44.94
N TYR A 86 102.01 -18.75 45.95
CA TYR A 86 100.72 -19.36 46.32
C TYR A 86 99.75 -18.35 46.94
N TYR A 87 100.26 -17.38 47.71
CA TYR A 87 99.46 -16.29 48.27
C TYR A 87 98.88 -15.38 47.21
N GLN A 88 99.67 -15.06 46.20
CA GLN A 88 99.24 -14.15 45.16
C GLN A 88 98.09 -14.76 44.37
N ASN A 89 98.18 -16.05 44.01
CA ASN A 89 97.08 -16.77 43.37
C ASN A 89 95.81 -16.80 44.25
N SER A 90 95.98 -17.03 45.56
CA SER A 90 94.86 -17.07 46.51
C SER A 90 94.15 -15.72 46.64
N LEU A 91 94.94 -14.65 46.72
CA LEU A 91 94.44 -13.28 46.74
C LEU A 91 93.76 -12.90 45.44
N ASP A 92 94.35 -13.24 44.30
CA ASP A 92 93.80 -12.90 43.00
C ASP A 92 92.45 -13.60 42.76
N LEU A 93 92.30 -14.86 43.23
CA LEU A 93 91.03 -15.61 43.23
C LEU A 93 89.98 -14.98 44.17
N LEU A 94 90.37 -14.60 45.39
CA LEU A 94 89.47 -13.93 46.33
C LEU A 94 89.05 -12.55 45.83
N GLU A 95 89.98 -11.78 45.24
CA GLU A 95 89.67 -10.50 44.59
C GLU A 95 88.75 -10.68 43.37
N GLN A 96 88.97 -11.72 42.56
CA GLN A 96 88.08 -12.06 41.46
C GLN A 96 86.68 -12.41 41.99
N HIS A 97 86.59 -13.23 43.03
CA HIS A 97 85.30 -13.61 43.60
C HIS A 97 84.58 -12.42 44.25
N LEU A 98 85.31 -11.52 44.91
CA LEU A 98 84.77 -10.25 45.39
C LEU A 98 84.28 -9.37 44.24
N THR A 99 84.98 -9.38 43.10
CA THR A 99 84.57 -8.65 41.89
C THR A 99 83.29 -9.25 41.27
N GLU A 100 83.19 -10.59 41.22
CA GLU A 100 81.98 -11.31 40.76
C GLU A 100 80.79 -11.06 41.68
N LEU A 101 80.99 -11.05 43.00
CA LEU A 101 79.97 -10.70 43.98
C LEU A 101 79.58 -9.21 43.93
N TRP A 102 80.47 -8.34 43.42
CA TRP A 102 80.21 -6.92 43.18
C TRP A 102 79.42 -6.67 41.88
N GLU A 103 79.31 -7.67 40.99
CA GLU A 103 78.43 -7.51 39.84
C GLU A 103 76.98 -7.33 40.30
N PRO A 104 76.22 -6.36 39.72
CA PRO A 104 74.88 -5.99 40.17
C PRO A 104 73.82 -7.12 40.06
N LYS A 105 74.18 -8.30 39.55
CA LYS A 105 73.32 -9.49 39.52
C LYS A 105 73.35 -10.29 40.84
N ALA A 106 74.32 -10.09 41.73
CA ALA A 106 74.45 -10.80 43.00
C ALA A 106 73.79 -10.00 44.15
N LYS A 107 72.59 -10.43 44.58
CA LYS A 107 71.87 -10.03 45.82
C LYS A 107 71.86 -8.52 46.17
N PRO A 108 70.75 -7.80 45.93
CA PRO A 108 70.70 -6.33 45.99
C PRO A 108 70.88 -5.70 47.38
N ASN A 109 70.66 -6.40 48.50
CA ASN A 109 70.55 -5.73 49.80
C ASN A 109 71.88 -5.50 50.53
N LEU A 110 72.85 -6.42 50.43
CA LEU A 110 74.14 -6.30 51.12
C LEU A 110 75.16 -5.53 50.26
N VAL A 111 75.11 -5.77 48.94
CA VAL A 111 75.94 -5.05 47.96
C VAL A 111 75.50 -3.58 47.86
N ALA A 112 74.21 -3.25 48.01
CA ALA A 112 73.76 -1.84 48.05
C ALA A 112 74.31 -1.04 49.26
N GLU A 113 74.47 -1.67 50.43
CA GLU A 113 75.03 -0.99 51.61
C GLU A 113 76.54 -0.71 51.47
N LEU A 114 77.27 -1.58 50.77
CA LEU A 114 78.70 -1.41 50.48
C LEU A 114 78.94 -0.52 49.25
N LEU A 115 78.08 -0.60 48.22
CA LEU A 115 78.08 0.29 47.05
C LEU A 115 77.77 1.73 47.43
N GLN A 116 76.87 1.99 48.39
CA GLN A 116 76.58 3.36 48.88
C GLN A 116 77.81 4.07 49.45
N ARG A 117 78.77 3.32 49.98
CA ARG A 117 79.99 3.85 50.58
C ARG A 117 81.11 4.03 49.55
N GLY A 118 81.00 3.37 48.40
CA GLY A 118 81.98 3.41 47.33
C GLY A 118 83.25 2.60 47.64
N PRO A 119 83.99 2.18 46.60
CA PRO A 119 85.12 1.26 46.73
C PRO A 119 86.27 1.78 47.60
N GLN A 120 86.45 3.10 47.70
CA GLN A 120 87.45 3.72 48.57
C GLN A 120 87.11 3.58 50.07
N GLN A 121 85.84 3.82 50.45
CA GLN A 121 85.42 3.66 51.85
C GLN A 121 85.38 2.18 52.25
N LEU A 122 85.10 1.27 51.31
CA LEU A 122 85.21 -0.16 51.54
C LEU A 122 86.66 -0.56 51.83
N ALA A 123 87.62 -0.13 51.00
CA ALA A 123 89.03 -0.37 51.25
C ALA A 123 89.48 0.18 52.62
N GLU A 124 89.05 1.40 52.97
CA GLU A 124 89.33 1.99 54.27
C GLU A 124 88.69 1.21 55.42
N LYS A 125 87.45 0.73 55.27
CA LYS A 125 86.77 -0.10 56.28
C LYS A 125 87.41 -1.47 56.43
N LEU A 126 87.88 -2.08 55.35
CA LEU A 126 88.65 -3.33 55.39
C LEU A 126 89.98 -3.10 56.09
N LEU A 127 90.66 -1.99 55.82
CA LEU A 127 91.88 -1.59 56.53
C LEU A 127 91.62 -1.41 58.03
N GLN A 128 90.53 -0.71 58.41
CA GLN A 128 90.12 -0.51 59.81
C GLN A 128 89.79 -1.83 60.51
N ARG A 129 89.00 -2.69 59.85
CA ARG A 129 88.62 -4.02 60.37
C ARG A 129 89.86 -4.90 60.54
N GLY A 130 90.77 -4.89 59.56
CA GLY A 130 92.01 -5.63 59.67
C GLY A 130 92.85 -5.15 60.84
N ARG A 131 93.07 -3.84 60.98
CA ARG A 131 93.79 -3.29 62.13
C ARG A 131 93.17 -3.67 63.48
N ALA A 132 91.84 -3.81 63.56
CA ALA A 132 91.13 -4.16 64.79
C ALA A 132 91.17 -5.67 65.11
N GLU A 133 91.02 -6.52 64.10
CA GLU A 133 90.80 -7.96 64.25
C GLU A 133 92.10 -8.78 64.21
N LEU A 134 93.07 -8.38 63.38
CA LEU A 134 94.30 -9.15 63.15
C LEU A 134 95.24 -9.26 64.34
N PRO A 135 95.41 -8.23 65.20
CA PRO A 135 96.20 -8.39 66.42
C PRO A 135 95.60 -9.41 67.40
N ARG A 136 94.29 -9.71 67.24
CA ARG A 136 93.53 -10.56 68.16
C ARG A 136 93.45 -12.01 67.70
N CYS A 137 93.52 -12.26 66.40
CA CYS A 137 93.23 -13.58 65.83
C CYS A 137 94.25 -14.01 64.76
N SER A 138 94.82 -15.21 64.90
CA SER A 138 95.41 -15.99 63.82
C SER A 138 94.36 -16.97 63.29
N VAL A 139 94.02 -16.91 62.00
CA VAL A 139 93.12 -17.93 61.42
C VAL A 139 93.86 -19.24 61.27
N GLN A 140 93.21 -20.33 61.66
CA GLN A 140 93.81 -21.65 61.67
C GLN A 140 93.50 -22.45 60.39
N TYR A 141 92.27 -22.37 59.87
CA TYR A 141 91.83 -22.94 58.58
C TYR A 141 90.42 -22.44 58.23
N PHE A 142 90.02 -22.63 56.97
CA PHE A 142 88.69 -22.29 56.45
C PHE A 142 87.83 -23.53 56.41
N THR A 143 86.54 -23.37 56.70
CA THR A 143 85.53 -24.44 56.59
C THR A 143 84.38 -24.00 55.70
N SER A 144 83.57 -24.94 55.23
CA SER A 144 82.35 -24.62 54.48
C SER A 144 81.37 -23.74 55.28
N GLU A 145 81.44 -23.75 56.61
CA GLU A 145 80.60 -22.95 57.52
C GLU A 145 81.23 -21.60 57.92
N GLY A 146 82.48 -21.33 57.55
CA GLY A 146 83.15 -20.05 57.78
C GLY A 146 84.55 -20.16 58.40
N LEU A 147 85.00 -19.04 58.96
CA LEU A 147 86.38 -18.82 59.41
C LEU A 147 86.61 -19.31 60.84
N VAL A 148 87.53 -20.27 61.04
CA VAL A 148 87.92 -20.74 62.38
C VAL A 148 89.14 -19.94 62.87
N ARG A 149 88.98 -19.21 63.98
CA ARG A 149 89.96 -18.26 64.52
C ARG A 149 90.64 -18.81 65.80
N TRP A 150 91.96 -18.65 65.92
CA TRP A 150 92.75 -18.89 67.16
C TRP A 150 93.28 -17.55 67.68
N ASN A 151 93.15 -17.28 68.97
CA ASN A 151 93.90 -16.20 69.66
C ASN A 151 95.43 -16.46 69.68
N GLY A 152 96.11 -16.19 68.57
CA GLY A 152 97.56 -16.03 68.48
C GLY A 152 97.85 -14.61 68.05
N GLY A 153 98.42 -13.78 68.93
CA GLY A 153 98.67 -12.37 68.63
C GLY A 153 99.78 -12.21 67.59
N TRP A 154 99.47 -11.59 66.45
CA TRP A 154 100.47 -11.17 65.47
C TRP A 154 100.94 -9.76 65.82
N ASN A 155 102.24 -9.58 66.02
CA ASN A 155 102.82 -8.24 66.19
C ASN A 155 103.27 -7.73 64.81
N ILE A 156 102.32 -7.14 64.07
CA ILE A 156 102.56 -6.56 62.74
C ILE A 156 102.78 -5.06 62.91
N SER A 157 104.03 -4.62 62.75
CA SER A 157 104.40 -3.20 62.79
C SER A 157 104.30 -2.51 61.43
N ASP A 158 104.26 -3.28 60.33
CA ASP A 158 104.16 -2.74 58.96
C ASP A 158 102.86 -3.18 58.25
N TRP A 159 101.99 -2.20 58.02
CA TRP A 159 100.66 -2.36 57.39
C TRP A 159 100.62 -1.91 55.92
N SER A 160 101.75 -1.44 55.37
CA SER A 160 101.82 -0.84 54.03
C SER A 160 101.35 -1.77 52.91
N TRP A 161 101.56 -3.08 53.07
CA TRP A 161 101.13 -4.09 52.10
C TRP A 161 99.60 -4.32 52.10
N LEU A 162 98.92 -4.18 53.25
CA LEU A 162 97.45 -4.31 53.34
C LEU A 162 96.79 -3.10 52.71
N GLU A 163 97.39 -1.92 52.94
CA GLU A 163 96.99 -0.69 52.29
C GLU A 163 97.11 -0.82 50.77
N ALA A 164 98.24 -1.31 50.25
CA ALA A 164 98.42 -1.57 48.82
C ALA A 164 97.42 -2.59 48.25
N ALA A 165 97.12 -3.68 48.97
CA ALA A 165 96.14 -4.69 48.55
C ALA A 165 94.71 -4.13 48.55
N SER A 166 94.34 -3.35 49.57
CA SER A 166 93.02 -2.71 49.66
C SER A 166 92.80 -1.66 48.57
N GLN A 167 93.85 -0.89 48.23
CA GLN A 167 93.82 0.06 47.12
C GLN A 167 93.68 -0.64 45.77
N ARG A 168 94.36 -1.78 45.58
CA ARG A 168 94.21 -2.59 44.36
C ARG A 168 92.78 -3.13 44.21
N LEU A 169 92.19 -3.67 45.29
CA LEU A 169 90.80 -4.11 45.28
C LEU A 169 89.85 -2.94 44.94
N ALA A 170 90.02 -1.78 45.57
CA ALA A 170 89.22 -0.59 45.25
C ALA A 170 89.34 -0.17 43.78
N GLN A 171 90.53 -0.21 43.20
CA GLN A 171 90.74 0.09 41.78
C GLN A 171 90.03 -0.90 40.85
N ARG A 172 90.06 -2.20 41.17
CA ARG A 172 89.34 -3.23 40.41
C ARG A 172 87.82 -3.05 40.50
N LEU A 173 87.30 -2.75 41.69
CA LEU A 173 85.88 -2.51 41.89
C LEU A 173 85.40 -1.24 41.15
N MET A 174 86.19 -0.15 41.15
CA MET A 174 85.88 1.03 40.33
C MET A 174 85.85 0.70 38.83
N ALA A 175 86.80 -0.09 38.33
CA ALA A 175 86.82 -0.48 36.92
C ALA A 175 85.57 -1.31 36.53
N VAL A 176 85.05 -2.13 37.44
CA VAL A 176 83.80 -2.87 37.23
C VAL A 176 82.57 -1.97 37.30
N GLU A 177 82.54 -1.00 38.22
CA GLU A 177 81.47 0.02 38.27
C GLU A 177 81.43 0.84 36.98
N ASP A 178 82.57 1.32 36.49
CA ASP A 178 82.68 2.07 35.23
C ASP A 178 82.25 1.21 34.03
N SER A 179 82.66 -0.06 33.99
CA SER A 179 82.25 -1.01 32.94
C SER A 179 80.75 -1.30 32.99
N ALA A 180 80.17 -1.47 34.19
CA ALA A 180 78.75 -1.71 34.38
C ALA A 180 77.91 -0.47 34.02
N ALA A 181 78.40 0.73 34.33
CA ALA A 181 77.76 1.99 33.96
C ALA A 181 77.71 2.20 32.44
N GLU A 182 78.81 1.91 31.73
CA GLU A 182 78.83 1.97 30.27
C GLU A 182 77.96 0.89 29.63
N GLU A 183 77.92 -0.34 30.16
CA GLU A 183 76.98 -1.37 29.70
C GLU A 183 75.51 -0.98 29.96
N ALA A 184 75.20 -0.36 31.10
CA ALA A 184 73.86 0.14 31.38
C ALA A 184 73.44 1.25 30.40
N LYS A 185 74.37 2.15 30.03
CA LYS A 185 74.16 3.19 29.03
C LYS A 185 73.95 2.61 27.62
N LYS A 186 74.70 1.56 27.24
CA LYS A 186 74.47 0.82 25.99
C LYS A 186 73.08 0.17 25.98
N ARG A 187 72.67 -0.46 27.07
CA ARG A 187 71.32 -1.06 27.19
C ARG A 187 70.21 -0.03 27.05
N ARG A 188 70.34 1.14 27.69
CA ARG A 188 69.37 2.24 27.52
C ARG A 188 69.25 2.69 26.07
N ARG A 189 70.38 2.86 25.37
CA ARG A 189 70.37 3.21 23.94
C ARG A 189 69.67 2.15 23.09
N VAL A 190 69.93 0.87 23.36
CA VAL A 190 69.26 -0.23 22.65
C VAL A 190 67.76 -0.24 22.95
N GLU A 191 67.34 0.02 24.18
CA GLU A 191 65.93 0.11 24.56
C GLU A 191 65.23 1.30 23.91
N GLU A 192 65.89 2.46 23.85
CA GLU A 192 65.42 3.64 23.11
C GLU A 192 65.28 3.35 21.61
N ASP A 193 66.26 2.69 20.99
CA ASP A 193 66.23 2.29 19.58
C ASP A 193 65.11 1.27 19.30
N ILE A 194 64.89 0.30 20.20
CA ILE A 194 63.78 -0.67 20.11
C ILE A 194 62.43 0.06 20.23
N SER A 195 62.30 1.01 21.18
CA SER A 195 61.08 1.79 21.33
C SER A 195 60.80 2.65 20.09
N ALA A 196 61.83 3.29 19.52
CA ALA A 196 61.70 4.08 18.30
C ALA A 196 61.31 3.21 17.10
N ALA A 197 61.88 1.99 16.99
CA ALA A 197 61.51 1.04 15.94
C ALA A 197 60.05 0.56 16.08
N HIS A 198 59.57 0.34 17.31
CA HIS A 198 58.18 0.00 17.58
C HIS A 198 57.21 1.12 17.18
N GLU A 199 57.50 2.38 17.53
CA GLU A 199 56.68 3.53 17.12
C GLU A 199 56.68 3.72 15.61
N LEU A 200 57.83 3.52 14.94
CA LEU A 200 57.91 3.56 13.48
C LEU A 200 57.08 2.45 12.83
N GLN A 201 57.09 1.23 13.39
CA GLN A 201 56.28 0.13 12.89
C GLN A 201 54.78 0.40 13.06
N LYS A 202 54.39 0.92 14.22
CA LYS A 202 53.01 1.36 14.48
C LYS A 202 52.56 2.44 13.49
N ALA A 203 53.40 3.44 13.24
CA ALA A 203 53.12 4.49 12.26
C ALA A 203 52.95 3.93 10.82
N LYS A 204 53.76 2.92 10.44
CA LYS A 204 53.62 2.24 9.14
C LYS A 204 52.31 1.46 9.03
N GLU A 205 51.90 0.77 10.09
CA GLU A 205 50.64 0.03 10.15
C GLU A 205 49.43 0.98 10.08
N GLU A 206 49.48 2.11 10.80
CA GLU A 206 48.46 3.15 10.72
C GLU A 206 48.38 3.76 9.31
N ALA A 207 49.53 4.06 8.69
CA ALA A 207 49.56 4.56 7.31
C ALA A 207 48.99 3.55 6.31
N ALA A 208 49.31 2.26 6.45
CA ALA A 208 48.75 1.20 5.60
C ALA A 208 47.23 1.06 5.79
N ARG A 209 46.74 1.18 7.03
CA ARG A 209 45.31 1.16 7.33
C ARG A 209 44.59 2.34 6.68
N LEU A 210 45.15 3.55 6.79
CA LEU A 210 44.59 4.76 6.16
C LEU A 210 44.59 4.67 4.63
N ALA A 211 45.65 4.10 4.03
CA ALA A 211 45.69 3.85 2.59
C ALA A 211 44.58 2.89 2.14
N GLY A 212 44.30 1.84 2.93
CA GLY A 212 43.18 0.92 2.69
C GLY A 212 41.82 1.63 2.75
N CYS A 213 41.58 2.43 3.79
CA CYS A 213 40.33 3.21 3.91
C CYS A 213 40.15 4.22 2.76
N LEU A 214 41.24 4.84 2.29
CA LEU A 214 41.19 5.77 1.17
C LEU A 214 40.84 5.05 -0.14
N GLN A 215 41.41 3.87 -0.38
CA GLN A 215 41.08 3.05 -1.55
C GLN A 215 39.62 2.58 -1.53
N GLU A 216 39.08 2.21 -0.36
CA GLU A 216 37.67 1.85 -0.17
C GLU A 216 36.76 3.05 -0.49
N ALA A 217 37.04 4.22 0.09
CA ALA A 217 36.29 5.45 -0.19
C ALA A 217 36.34 5.85 -1.68
N GLU A 218 37.49 5.72 -2.34
CA GLU A 218 37.60 5.97 -3.79
C GLU A 218 36.74 4.99 -4.61
N SER A 219 36.62 3.74 -4.17
CA SER A 219 35.79 2.74 -4.84
C SER A 219 34.29 3.03 -4.66
N GLU A 220 33.86 3.49 -3.48
CA GLU A 220 32.49 3.91 -3.21
C GLU A 220 32.11 5.16 -4.01
N VAL A 221 33.02 6.14 -4.11
CA VAL A 221 32.80 7.34 -4.94
C VAL A 221 32.67 6.97 -6.42
N ARG A 222 33.44 5.98 -6.90
CA ARG A 222 33.33 5.50 -8.28
C ARG A 222 31.99 4.79 -8.51
N ALA A 223 31.56 3.92 -7.59
CA ALA A 223 30.25 3.26 -7.64
C ALA A 223 29.10 4.29 -7.65
N SER A 224 29.15 5.29 -6.77
CA SER A 224 28.15 6.36 -6.71
C SER A 224 28.09 7.19 -8.01
N LYS A 225 29.22 7.42 -8.68
CA LYS A 225 29.26 8.11 -9.97
C LYS A 225 28.58 7.28 -11.07
N ASP A 226 28.77 5.98 -11.07
CA ASP A 226 28.13 5.07 -12.04
C ASP A 226 26.61 5.01 -11.82
N GLU A 227 26.15 4.99 -10.55
CA GLU A 227 24.73 5.09 -10.21
C GLU A 227 24.11 6.42 -10.68
N VAL A 228 24.79 7.55 -10.47
CA VAL A 228 24.33 8.86 -10.95
C VAL A 228 24.24 8.89 -12.49
N ALA A 229 25.20 8.28 -13.19
CA ALA A 229 25.15 8.16 -14.65
C ALA A 229 23.95 7.31 -15.11
N GLN A 230 23.68 6.18 -14.43
CA GLN A 230 22.52 5.33 -14.70
C GLN A 230 21.20 6.07 -14.44
N HIS A 231 21.10 6.83 -13.34
CA HIS A 231 19.93 7.64 -13.05
C HIS A 231 19.70 8.71 -14.11
N LYS A 232 20.76 9.38 -14.58
CA LYS A 232 20.67 10.37 -15.66
C LYS A 232 20.17 9.75 -16.96
N GLU A 233 20.63 8.55 -17.31
CA GLU A 233 20.14 7.81 -18.47
C GLU A 233 18.65 7.47 -18.33
N ARG A 234 18.22 6.97 -17.16
CA ARG A 234 16.80 6.66 -16.88
C ARG A 234 15.92 7.90 -16.97
N CYS A 235 16.38 9.06 -16.47
CA CYS A 235 15.65 10.33 -16.61
C CYS A 235 15.49 10.71 -18.08
N GLY A 236 16.55 10.61 -18.89
CA GLY A 236 16.46 10.87 -20.34
C GLY A 236 15.50 9.92 -21.07
N GLN A 237 15.46 8.64 -20.69
CA GLN A 237 14.48 7.68 -21.23
C GLN A 237 13.04 8.03 -20.84
N LEU A 238 12.82 8.51 -19.61
CA LEU A 238 11.49 8.93 -19.16
C LEU A 238 11.04 10.22 -19.87
N GLU A 239 11.92 11.20 -20.03
CA GLU A 239 11.64 12.42 -20.81
C GLU A 239 11.23 12.07 -22.26
N ALA A 240 11.96 11.16 -22.91
CA ALA A 240 11.62 10.70 -24.26
C ALA A 240 10.24 10.01 -24.31
N ARG A 241 9.89 9.22 -23.28
CA ARG A 241 8.58 8.57 -23.19
C ARG A 241 7.44 9.57 -22.95
N VAL A 242 7.67 10.60 -22.14
CA VAL A 242 6.69 11.67 -21.91
C VAL A 242 6.44 12.42 -23.22
N LEU A 243 7.49 12.81 -23.95
CA LEU A 243 7.34 13.45 -25.27
C LEU A 243 6.58 12.57 -26.28
N ALA A 244 6.82 11.26 -26.29
CA ALA A 244 6.08 10.33 -27.15
C ALA A 244 4.60 10.23 -26.76
N LEU A 245 4.28 10.25 -25.46
CA LEU A 245 2.90 10.25 -24.96
C LEU A 245 2.19 11.58 -25.26
N GLU A 246 2.88 12.72 -25.13
CA GLU A 246 2.34 14.03 -25.50
C GLU A 246 2.04 14.11 -27.01
N ALA A 247 2.91 13.57 -27.86
CA ALA A 247 2.67 13.47 -29.29
C ALA A 247 1.46 12.57 -29.61
N GLY A 248 1.34 11.41 -28.95
CA GLY A 248 0.18 10.53 -29.09
C GLY A 248 -1.11 11.18 -28.62
N ALA A 249 -1.09 11.92 -27.50
CA ALA A 249 -2.23 12.66 -27.00
C ALA A 249 -2.67 13.75 -28.01
N ALA A 250 -1.73 14.49 -28.59
CA ALA A 250 -2.03 15.47 -29.63
C ALA A 250 -2.72 14.85 -30.84
N GLU A 251 -2.29 13.66 -31.28
CA GLU A 251 -2.95 12.92 -32.38
C GLU A 251 -4.38 12.52 -32.01
N THR A 252 -4.61 12.00 -30.81
CA THR A 252 -5.97 11.63 -30.36
C THR A 252 -6.90 12.84 -30.27
N VAL A 253 -6.40 14.01 -29.87
CA VAL A 253 -7.18 15.26 -29.86
C VAL A 253 -7.58 15.69 -31.27
N VAL A 254 -6.69 15.51 -32.26
CA VAL A 254 -7.01 15.78 -33.68
C VAL A 254 -8.10 14.82 -34.17
N GLN A 255 -8.00 13.53 -33.85
CA GLN A 255 -9.04 12.54 -34.22
C GLN A 255 -10.39 12.84 -33.56
N LEU A 256 -10.39 13.25 -32.28
CA LEU A 256 -11.60 13.61 -31.56
C LEU A 256 -12.28 14.82 -32.22
N ARG A 257 -11.53 15.88 -32.53
CA ARG A 257 -12.06 17.05 -33.26
C ARG A 257 -12.62 16.69 -34.62
N ALA A 258 -11.96 15.81 -35.37
CA ALA A 258 -12.50 15.32 -36.64
C ALA A 258 -13.85 14.61 -36.44
N SER A 259 -13.96 13.74 -35.44
CA SER A 259 -15.22 13.04 -35.11
C SER A 259 -16.33 14.00 -34.62
N GLU A 260 -15.98 15.08 -33.93
CA GLU A 260 -16.92 16.13 -33.53
C GLU A 260 -17.47 16.87 -34.76
N THR A 261 -16.61 17.23 -35.71
CA THR A 261 -17.05 17.87 -36.96
C THR A 261 -17.94 16.95 -37.80
N GLU A 262 -17.67 15.65 -37.84
CA GLU A 262 -18.54 14.67 -38.51
C GLU A 262 -19.91 14.56 -37.81
N ARG A 263 -19.95 14.58 -36.47
CA ARG A 263 -21.21 14.62 -35.71
C ARG A 263 -22.02 15.88 -36.00
N GLU A 264 -21.37 17.05 -36.08
CA GLU A 264 -22.03 18.31 -36.42
C GLU A 264 -22.63 18.26 -37.83
N GLN A 265 -21.88 17.77 -38.82
CA GLN A 265 -22.37 17.58 -40.19
C GLN A 265 -23.56 16.60 -40.25
N LEU A 266 -23.50 15.50 -39.49
CA LEU A 266 -24.62 14.56 -39.40
C LEU A 266 -25.84 15.17 -38.73
N ALA A 267 -25.66 15.99 -37.70
CA ALA A 267 -26.75 16.70 -37.03
C ALA A 267 -27.42 17.71 -37.98
N GLU A 268 -26.65 18.46 -38.76
CA GLU A 268 -27.18 19.40 -39.76
C GLU A 268 -27.97 18.66 -40.85
N ARG A 269 -27.44 17.53 -41.36
CA ARG A 269 -28.14 16.68 -42.33
C ARG A 269 -29.45 16.11 -41.78
N LEU A 270 -29.46 15.73 -40.50
CA LEU A 270 -30.65 15.21 -39.83
C LEU A 270 -31.70 16.31 -39.66
N ALA A 271 -31.31 17.51 -39.22
CA ALA A 271 -32.20 18.65 -39.12
C ALA A 271 -32.80 19.05 -40.48
N SER A 272 -31.99 19.04 -41.55
CA SER A 272 -32.46 19.30 -42.91
C SER A 272 -33.45 18.23 -43.40
N ALA A 273 -33.20 16.96 -43.10
CA ALA A 273 -34.12 15.87 -43.44
C ALA A 273 -35.44 15.95 -42.66
N GLU A 274 -35.39 16.31 -41.37
CA GLU A 274 -36.58 16.52 -40.53
C GLU A 274 -37.44 17.68 -41.03
N ALA A 275 -36.81 18.80 -41.42
CA ALA A 275 -37.52 19.92 -42.03
C ALA A 275 -38.23 19.49 -43.33
N SER A 276 -37.51 18.78 -44.22
CA SER A 276 -38.11 18.28 -45.47
C SER A 276 -39.24 17.27 -45.22
N ALA A 277 -39.14 16.44 -44.18
CA ALA A 277 -40.20 15.50 -43.81
C ALA A 277 -41.43 16.25 -43.26
N SER A 278 -41.23 17.28 -42.45
CA SER A 278 -42.31 18.14 -41.94
C SER A 278 -43.08 18.81 -43.09
N ASP A 279 -42.37 19.36 -44.08
CA ASP A 279 -43.01 19.97 -45.27
C ASP A 279 -43.86 18.94 -46.04
N LYS A 280 -43.36 17.70 -46.19
CA LYS A 280 -44.10 16.62 -46.86
C LYS A 280 -45.33 16.15 -46.09
N VAL A 281 -45.30 16.19 -44.76
CA VAL A 281 -46.48 15.90 -43.94
C VAL A 281 -47.57 16.95 -44.16
N VAL A 282 -47.20 18.24 -44.27
CA VAL A 282 -48.17 19.31 -44.59
C VAL A 282 -48.77 19.13 -45.98
N GLU A 283 -47.96 18.82 -47.00
CA GLU A 283 -48.45 18.53 -48.35
C GLU A 283 -49.43 17.34 -48.36
N LEU A 284 -49.11 16.26 -47.63
CA LEU A 284 -49.98 15.09 -47.52
C LEU A 284 -51.30 15.41 -46.80
N GLN A 285 -51.25 16.23 -45.75
CA GLN A 285 -52.46 16.66 -45.05
C GLN A 285 -53.37 17.49 -45.96
N GLN A 286 -52.80 18.41 -46.75
CA GLN A 286 -53.57 19.19 -47.73
C GLN A 286 -54.21 18.29 -48.79
N ALA A 287 -53.47 17.34 -49.35
CA ALA A 287 -54.01 16.38 -50.30
C ALA A 287 -55.14 15.52 -49.70
N HIS A 288 -55.04 15.15 -48.42
CA HIS A 288 -56.09 14.43 -47.72
C HIS A 288 -57.38 15.24 -47.57
N ASP A 289 -57.28 16.52 -47.21
CA ASP A 289 -58.43 17.42 -47.09
C ASP A 289 -59.12 17.64 -48.46
N GLU A 290 -58.34 17.73 -49.54
CA GLU A 290 -58.85 17.79 -50.92
C GLU A 290 -59.60 16.52 -51.32
N ILE A 291 -59.04 15.33 -51.03
CA ILE A 291 -59.71 14.05 -51.29
C ILE A 291 -61.04 13.98 -50.53
N THR A 292 -61.04 14.36 -49.24
CA THR A 292 -62.25 14.36 -48.40
C THR A 292 -63.33 15.28 -48.98
N THR A 293 -62.92 16.44 -49.50
CA THR A 293 -63.83 17.39 -50.17
C THR A 293 -64.38 16.81 -51.48
N LEU A 294 -63.55 16.12 -52.27
CA LEU A 294 -63.98 15.45 -53.50
C LEU A 294 -64.96 14.30 -53.22
N GLU A 295 -64.72 13.50 -52.18
CA GLU A 295 -65.64 12.42 -51.76
C GLU A 295 -67.02 12.96 -51.41
N GLN A 296 -67.10 14.07 -50.68
CA GLN A 296 -68.37 14.74 -50.36
C GLN A 296 -69.10 15.23 -51.62
N ARG A 297 -68.37 15.84 -52.57
CA ARG A 297 -68.94 16.30 -53.84
C ARG A 297 -69.47 15.14 -54.69
N VAL A 298 -68.76 14.02 -54.70
CA VAL A 298 -69.18 12.82 -55.42
C VAL A 298 -70.42 12.19 -54.77
N ALA A 299 -70.47 12.08 -53.44
CA ALA A 299 -71.66 11.58 -52.75
C ALA A 299 -72.90 12.45 -53.04
N ALA A 300 -72.73 13.78 -53.07
CA ALA A 300 -73.79 14.70 -53.46
C ALA A 300 -74.23 14.53 -54.93
N ALA A 301 -73.28 14.31 -55.85
CA ALA A 301 -73.58 14.02 -57.25
C ALA A 301 -74.31 12.68 -57.41
N GLU A 302 -73.91 11.62 -56.69
CA GLU A 302 -74.58 10.31 -56.69
C GLU A 302 -76.03 10.41 -56.19
N ALA A 303 -76.30 11.22 -55.17
CA ALA A 303 -77.66 11.48 -54.71
C ALA A 303 -78.51 12.21 -55.77
N ALA A 304 -77.94 13.22 -56.44
CA ALA A 304 -78.60 13.92 -57.55
C ALA A 304 -78.82 13.02 -58.78
N ALA A 305 -77.95 12.03 -59.01
CA ALA A 305 -78.12 10.97 -60.01
C ALA A 305 -79.40 10.18 -59.78
N ALA A 306 -79.53 9.67 -58.55
CA ALA A 306 -80.63 8.81 -58.16
C ALA A 306 -81.96 9.54 -58.34
N GLU A 307 -82.02 10.81 -57.92
CA GLU A 307 -83.19 11.67 -58.13
C GLU A 307 -83.49 11.90 -59.62
N SER A 308 -82.47 12.20 -60.43
CA SER A 308 -82.62 12.39 -61.88
C SER A 308 -83.05 11.11 -62.61
N GLN A 309 -82.59 9.95 -62.15
CA GLN A 309 -82.95 8.65 -62.71
C GLN A 309 -84.40 8.26 -62.36
N ASP A 310 -84.86 8.57 -61.15
CA ASP A 310 -86.26 8.44 -60.76
C ASP A 310 -87.15 9.36 -61.61
N GLU A 311 -86.75 10.63 -61.82
CA GLU A 311 -87.46 11.55 -62.72
C GLU A 311 -87.51 11.02 -64.16
N LEU A 312 -86.39 10.53 -64.69
CA LEU A 312 -86.33 9.93 -66.03
C LEU A 312 -87.29 8.76 -66.16
N SER A 313 -87.31 7.84 -65.20
CA SER A 313 -88.20 6.67 -65.21
C SER A 313 -89.67 7.09 -65.22
N LYS A 314 -90.03 8.14 -64.47
CA LYS A 314 -91.36 8.73 -64.44
C LYS A 314 -91.73 9.35 -65.78
N VAL A 315 -90.87 10.20 -66.35
CA VAL A 315 -91.08 10.86 -67.65
C VAL A 315 -91.22 9.81 -68.76
N GLN A 316 -90.42 8.75 -68.76
CA GLN A 316 -90.55 7.65 -69.73
C GLN A 316 -91.89 6.91 -69.61
N SER A 317 -92.40 6.71 -68.39
CA SER A 317 -93.72 6.10 -68.18
C SER A 317 -94.86 7.01 -68.66
N GLU A 318 -94.76 8.32 -68.42
CA GLU A 318 -95.72 9.32 -68.91
C GLU A 318 -95.71 9.40 -70.45
N LYS A 319 -94.53 9.35 -71.07
CA LYS A 319 -94.38 9.32 -72.53
C LYS A 319 -95.05 8.10 -73.13
N ARG A 320 -94.77 6.90 -72.60
CA ARG A 320 -95.42 5.65 -73.05
C ARG A 320 -96.94 5.75 -72.95
N ALA A 321 -97.46 6.23 -71.82
CA ALA A 321 -98.90 6.43 -71.65
C ALA A 321 -99.50 7.45 -72.62
N CYS A 322 -98.74 8.49 -72.99
CA CYS A 322 -99.14 9.50 -73.97
C CYS A 322 -99.17 8.92 -75.40
N GLU A 323 -98.12 8.18 -75.79
CA GLU A 323 -98.02 7.49 -77.08
C GLU A 323 -99.15 6.45 -77.26
N GLU A 324 -99.44 5.67 -76.23
CA GLU A 324 -100.56 4.72 -76.23
C GLU A 324 -101.91 5.43 -76.45
N ARG A 325 -102.12 6.61 -75.85
CA ARG A 325 -103.33 7.41 -76.07
C ARG A 325 -103.40 8.00 -77.48
N CYS A 326 -102.30 8.50 -78.02
CA CYS A 326 -102.22 8.92 -79.43
C CYS A 326 -102.61 7.77 -80.37
N GLN A 327 -102.01 6.59 -80.21
CA GLN A 327 -102.33 5.42 -81.02
C GLN A 327 -103.80 4.99 -80.87
N GLN A 328 -104.37 5.08 -79.67
CA GLN A 328 -105.80 4.83 -79.44
C GLN A 328 -106.67 5.85 -80.19
N LEU A 329 -106.36 7.14 -80.12
CA LEU A 329 -107.08 8.20 -80.83
C LEU A 329 -106.99 8.03 -82.35
N GLU A 330 -105.80 7.76 -82.88
CA GLU A 330 -105.58 7.44 -84.31
C GLU A 330 -106.40 6.23 -84.74
N SER A 331 -106.42 5.16 -83.94
CA SER A 331 -107.21 3.96 -84.23
C SER A 331 -108.72 4.23 -84.21
N ARG A 332 -109.20 5.17 -83.37
CA ARG A 332 -110.61 5.63 -83.34
C ARG A 332 -110.94 6.47 -84.58
N LEU A 333 -110.05 7.40 -84.95
CA LEU A 333 -110.13 8.19 -86.18
C LEU A 333 -110.19 7.30 -87.44
N ALA A 334 -109.45 6.19 -87.46
CA ALA A 334 -109.42 5.25 -88.58
C ALA A 334 -110.69 4.37 -88.68
N LYS A 335 -111.39 4.12 -87.57
CA LYS A 335 -112.55 3.19 -87.51
C LYS A 335 -113.88 3.85 -87.86
N ASP A 336 -113.99 5.18 -87.83
CA ASP A 336 -115.27 5.87 -88.08
C ASP A 336 -115.11 7.16 -88.92
N PRO A 337 -114.80 7.03 -90.24
CA PRO A 337 -114.58 8.19 -91.11
C PRO A 337 -115.85 9.00 -91.43
N ALA A 338 -117.03 8.57 -90.98
CA ALA A 338 -118.32 9.21 -91.23
C ALA A 338 -118.91 9.92 -90.00
N GLY A 339 -118.21 9.90 -88.87
CA GLY A 339 -118.60 10.61 -87.64
C GLY A 339 -118.70 12.12 -87.86
N GLY A 340 -119.72 12.75 -87.28
CA GLY A 340 -120.06 14.16 -87.50
C GLY A 340 -118.87 15.12 -87.33
N ASN A 341 -118.83 16.15 -88.19
CA ASN A 341 -117.78 17.17 -88.33
C ASN A 341 -117.34 17.84 -86.99
N THR A 342 -118.16 17.78 -85.95
CA THR A 342 -117.83 18.30 -84.61
C THR A 342 -116.97 17.37 -83.76
N GLU A 343 -117.16 16.05 -83.87
CA GLU A 343 -116.41 15.04 -83.09
C GLU A 343 -115.01 14.84 -83.67
N LEU A 344 -114.90 14.85 -85.01
CA LEU A 344 -113.61 14.82 -85.70
C LEU A 344 -112.71 16.02 -85.32
N LYS A 345 -113.28 17.23 -85.25
CA LYS A 345 -112.55 18.44 -84.86
C LYS A 345 -112.08 18.40 -83.41
N THR A 346 -112.87 17.82 -82.51
CA THR A 346 -112.47 17.68 -81.10
C THR A 346 -111.35 16.66 -80.96
N LEU A 347 -111.42 15.52 -81.66
CA LEU A 347 -110.35 14.52 -81.68
C LEU A 347 -109.04 15.06 -82.27
N LEU A 348 -109.11 15.89 -83.33
CA LEU A 348 -107.91 16.54 -83.91
C LEU A 348 -107.24 17.52 -82.93
N ILE A 349 -108.02 18.32 -82.20
CA ILE A 349 -107.48 19.23 -81.18
C ILE A 349 -106.86 18.42 -80.03
N GLU A 350 -107.48 17.31 -79.63
CA GLU A 350 -106.95 16.45 -78.58
C GLU A 350 -105.65 15.77 -79.02
N ASN A 351 -105.58 15.28 -80.26
CA ASN A 351 -104.36 14.68 -80.81
C ASN A 351 -103.20 15.69 -80.87
N ALA A 352 -103.45 16.92 -81.35
CA ALA A 352 -102.44 17.97 -81.37
C ALA A 352 -101.90 18.31 -79.96
N LYS A 353 -102.76 18.29 -78.92
CA LYS A 353 -102.32 18.47 -77.53
C LYS A 353 -101.44 17.32 -77.04
N TYR A 354 -101.76 16.08 -77.43
CA TYR A 354 -100.94 14.93 -77.07
C TYR A 354 -99.62 14.90 -77.84
N GLU A 355 -99.59 15.32 -79.11
CA GLU A 355 -98.36 15.51 -79.89
C GLU A 355 -97.45 16.57 -79.24
N GLU A 356 -97.98 17.74 -78.88
CA GLU A 356 -97.22 18.77 -78.15
C GLU A 356 -96.68 18.23 -76.82
N ARG A 357 -97.48 17.46 -76.08
CA ARG A 357 -97.04 16.82 -74.83
C ARG A 357 -95.94 15.79 -75.08
N CYS A 358 -96.00 15.02 -76.16
CA CYS A 358 -94.96 14.06 -76.56
C CYS A 358 -93.65 14.77 -76.93
N GLU A 359 -93.71 15.90 -77.63
CA GLU A 359 -92.53 16.72 -77.93
C GLU A 359 -91.90 17.29 -76.65
N GLN A 360 -92.71 17.82 -75.74
CA GLN A 360 -92.24 18.30 -74.43
C GLN A 360 -91.56 17.18 -73.62
N LEU A 361 -92.17 15.99 -73.57
CA LEU A 361 -91.58 14.84 -72.87
C LEU A 361 -90.29 14.35 -73.55
N THR A 362 -90.19 14.44 -74.88
CA THR A 362 -88.97 14.08 -75.62
C THR A 362 -87.84 15.08 -75.36
N GLN A 363 -88.14 16.37 -75.27
CA GLN A 363 -87.16 17.38 -74.86
C GLN A 363 -86.71 17.20 -73.40
N GLN A 364 -87.62 16.85 -72.50
CA GLN A 364 -87.28 16.51 -71.12
C GLN A 364 -86.38 15.26 -71.03
N LEU A 365 -86.67 14.24 -71.84
CA LEU A 365 -85.83 13.04 -71.96
C LEU A 365 -84.41 13.37 -72.43
N ALA A 366 -84.26 14.14 -73.52
CA ALA A 366 -82.94 14.56 -74.00
C ALA A 366 -82.16 15.38 -72.95
N LYS A 367 -82.86 16.23 -72.19
CA LYS A 367 -82.24 16.99 -71.09
C LYS A 367 -81.82 16.09 -69.91
N ALA A 368 -82.55 15.03 -69.63
CA ALA A 368 -82.20 14.08 -68.58
C ALA A 368 -81.06 13.14 -69.03
N GLU A 369 -81.04 12.72 -70.29
CA GLU A 369 -79.93 11.94 -70.89
C GLU A 369 -78.61 12.71 -70.84
N THR A 370 -78.61 14.00 -71.21
CA THR A 370 -77.40 14.84 -71.12
C THR A 370 -76.89 15.03 -69.68
N LYS A 371 -77.78 15.07 -68.68
CA LYS A 371 -77.37 15.06 -67.26
C LYS A 371 -76.72 13.72 -66.86
N LEU A 372 -77.23 12.60 -67.40
CA LEU A 372 -76.73 11.27 -67.12
C LEU A 372 -75.31 11.08 -67.70
N ASP A 373 -75.06 11.62 -68.90
CA ASP A 373 -73.71 11.67 -69.49
C ASP A 373 -72.73 12.50 -68.64
N GLN A 374 -73.16 13.66 -68.13
CA GLN A 374 -72.35 14.48 -67.21
C GLN A 374 -72.01 13.70 -65.93
N MET A 375 -72.98 12.96 -65.40
CA MET A 375 -72.77 12.10 -64.24
C MET A 375 -71.79 10.97 -64.49
N GLN A 376 -71.84 10.37 -65.68
CA GLN A 376 -70.89 9.33 -66.06
C GLN A 376 -69.45 9.87 -66.12
N THR A 377 -69.25 11.10 -66.62
CA THR A 377 -67.91 11.72 -66.57
C THR A 377 -67.40 11.96 -65.15
N LEU A 378 -68.26 12.37 -64.21
CA LEU A 378 -67.89 12.51 -62.80
C LEU A 378 -67.52 11.18 -62.14
N TRP A 379 -68.15 10.08 -62.54
CA TRP A 379 -67.81 8.73 -62.07
C TRP A 379 -66.44 8.27 -62.56
N GLU A 380 -66.09 8.56 -63.80
CA GLU A 380 -64.74 8.28 -64.32
C GLU A 380 -63.66 9.10 -63.59
N GLU A 381 -63.94 10.37 -63.29
CA GLU A 381 -63.05 11.21 -62.48
C GLU A 381 -62.91 10.69 -61.04
N LYS A 382 -64.01 10.25 -60.41
CA LYS A 382 -63.97 9.57 -59.09
C LYS A 382 -63.06 8.34 -59.14
N GLY A 383 -63.22 7.51 -60.18
CA GLY A 383 -62.40 6.31 -60.35
C GLY A 383 -60.91 6.62 -60.43
N LYS A 384 -60.52 7.67 -61.15
CA LYS A 384 -59.13 8.14 -61.20
C LYS A 384 -58.63 8.60 -59.83
N CYS A 385 -59.42 9.41 -59.11
CA CYS A 385 -59.08 9.89 -57.78
C CYS A 385 -58.91 8.74 -56.77
N GLN A 386 -59.73 7.69 -56.85
CA GLN A 386 -59.61 6.52 -55.98
C GLN A 386 -58.31 5.73 -56.20
N VAL A 387 -57.87 5.59 -57.46
CA VAL A 387 -56.60 4.93 -57.78
C VAL A 387 -55.42 5.75 -57.24
N GLU A 388 -55.46 7.07 -57.38
CA GLU A 388 -54.45 7.96 -56.78
C GLU A 388 -54.45 7.87 -55.25
N ALA A 389 -55.63 7.93 -54.61
CA ALA A 389 -55.76 7.80 -53.16
C ALA A 389 -55.20 6.45 -52.64
N ALA A 390 -55.47 5.34 -53.33
CA ALA A 390 -54.90 4.04 -53.00
C ALA A 390 -53.36 4.03 -53.12
N THR A 391 -52.82 4.71 -54.13
CA THR A 391 -51.37 4.86 -54.32
C THR A 391 -50.74 5.68 -53.18
N TYR A 392 -51.43 6.73 -52.71
CA TYR A 392 -51.00 7.51 -51.56
C TYR A 392 -51.05 6.72 -50.25
N GLN A 393 -52.11 5.94 -50.01
CA GLN A 393 -52.19 5.05 -48.84
C GLN A 393 -51.01 4.07 -48.79
N GLU A 394 -50.64 3.47 -49.91
CA GLU A 394 -49.49 2.56 -49.96
C GLU A 394 -48.16 3.28 -49.67
N ARG A 395 -48.00 4.52 -50.15
CA ARG A 395 -46.83 5.35 -49.78
C ARG A 395 -46.77 5.67 -48.29
N CYS A 396 -47.90 6.00 -47.66
CA CYS A 396 -47.96 6.22 -46.21
C CYS A 396 -47.58 4.96 -45.44
N ARG A 397 -48.12 3.79 -45.84
CA ARG A 397 -47.78 2.49 -45.25
C ARG A 397 -46.27 2.18 -45.36
N LEU A 398 -45.64 2.49 -46.50
CA LEU A 398 -44.20 2.30 -46.68
C LEU A 398 -43.38 3.25 -45.77
N LEU A 399 -43.85 4.48 -45.55
CA LEU A 399 -43.20 5.43 -44.62
C LEU A 399 -43.29 4.95 -43.17
N GLU A 400 -44.44 4.43 -42.74
CA GLU A 400 -44.61 3.84 -41.40
C GLU A 400 -43.63 2.68 -41.18
N GLN A 401 -43.51 1.78 -42.15
CA GLN A 401 -42.54 0.66 -42.08
C GLN A 401 -41.10 1.15 -41.98
N LEU A 402 -40.74 2.23 -42.68
CA LEU A 402 -39.40 2.82 -42.59
C LEU A 402 -39.15 3.45 -41.22
N THR A 403 -40.16 4.10 -40.62
CA THR A 403 -40.03 4.67 -39.27
C THR A 403 -39.89 3.58 -38.21
N GLU A 404 -40.68 2.50 -38.29
CA GLU A 404 -40.55 1.33 -37.40
C GLU A 404 -39.19 0.66 -37.55
N ALA A 405 -38.69 0.49 -38.78
CA ALA A 405 -37.37 -0.06 -39.03
C ALA A 405 -36.25 0.82 -38.45
N LYS A 406 -36.40 2.14 -38.52
CA LYS A 406 -35.45 3.11 -37.92
C LYS A 406 -35.46 3.01 -36.40
N GLU A 407 -36.63 2.93 -35.76
CA GLU A 407 -36.75 2.75 -34.31
C GLU A 407 -36.13 1.41 -33.86
N HIS A 408 -36.39 0.34 -34.60
CA HIS A 408 -35.79 -0.96 -34.33
C HIS A 408 -34.26 -0.93 -34.49
N ALA A 409 -33.74 -0.22 -35.50
CA ALA A 409 -32.30 -0.03 -35.68
C ALA A 409 -31.66 0.80 -34.54
N LEU A 410 -32.34 1.87 -34.09
CA LEU A 410 -31.89 2.66 -32.94
C LEU A 410 -31.88 1.82 -31.66
N HIS A 411 -32.90 1.00 -31.44
CA HIS A 411 -32.98 0.10 -30.29
C HIS A 411 -31.91 -1.00 -30.34
N MET A 412 -31.57 -1.51 -31.53
CA MET A 412 -30.47 -2.45 -31.72
C MET A 412 -29.10 -1.80 -31.49
N SER A 413 -28.89 -0.58 -31.98
CA SER A 413 -27.64 0.16 -31.76
C SER A 413 -27.43 0.50 -30.28
N SER A 414 -28.51 0.87 -29.57
CA SER A 414 -28.48 1.12 -28.13
C SER A 414 -28.10 -0.13 -27.31
N ARG A 415 -28.48 -1.33 -27.77
CA ARG A 415 -28.05 -2.60 -27.15
C ARG A 415 -26.58 -2.96 -27.40
N LEU A 416 -25.98 -2.49 -28.50
CA LEU A 416 -24.58 -2.81 -28.83
C LEU A 416 -23.57 -1.92 -28.08
N PHE A 417 -24.00 -0.78 -27.53
CA PHE A 417 -23.16 0.05 -26.65
C PHE A 417 -23.27 -0.32 -25.16
N ALA A 418 -24.16 -1.24 -24.80
CA ALA A 418 -24.12 -1.92 -23.51
C ALA A 418 -23.03 -2.99 -23.57
N TYR A 419 -21.81 -2.65 -23.13
CA TYR A 419 -20.69 -3.57 -23.06
C TYR A 419 -21.10 -4.89 -22.38
N PRO A 420 -20.88 -6.05 -23.03
CA PRO A 420 -21.17 -7.35 -22.43
C PRO A 420 -20.14 -7.62 -21.34
N THR A 421 -20.53 -7.45 -20.08
CA THR A 421 -19.86 -8.12 -18.98
C THR A 421 -20.06 -9.62 -19.16
N PHE A 422 -18.96 -10.36 -19.22
CA PHE A 422 -18.92 -11.81 -19.36
C PHE A 422 -19.75 -12.51 -18.26
N ALA A 423 -21.01 -12.82 -18.55
CA ALA A 423 -21.83 -13.71 -17.72
C ALA A 423 -22.10 -14.99 -18.49
N ARG A 424 -21.45 -16.06 -18.03
CA ARG A 424 -21.55 -17.43 -18.50
C ARG A 424 -22.93 -17.98 -18.14
N HIS A 425 -23.59 -18.62 -19.11
CA HIS A 425 -24.94 -19.15 -19.04
C HIS A 425 -25.27 -20.04 -17.83
N GLY A 426 -26.50 -19.86 -17.30
CA GLY A 426 -27.29 -20.85 -16.56
C GLY A 426 -28.80 -20.57 -16.79
N PRO A 427 -29.66 -21.56 -17.10
CA PRO A 427 -30.98 -21.32 -17.66
C PRO A 427 -32.14 -21.34 -16.65
N ALA A 428 -33.17 -20.55 -16.99
CA ALA A 428 -34.61 -20.75 -16.81
C ALA A 428 -35.23 -20.90 -15.40
N SER A 429 -36.15 -19.98 -15.07
CA SER A 429 -37.53 -20.17 -14.59
C SER A 429 -38.04 -18.79 -14.15
N GLY A 430 -39.04 -18.15 -14.75
CA GLY A 430 -40.45 -18.55 -14.74
C GLY A 430 -41.19 -17.73 -13.67
N VAL A 431 -42.32 -17.12 -14.06
CA VAL A 431 -43.46 -16.68 -13.21
C VAL A 431 -43.67 -15.15 -13.01
N GLU A 432 -44.75 -14.73 -13.68
CA GLU A 432 -45.83 -13.79 -13.31
C GLU A 432 -45.69 -12.26 -13.39
N ALA A 433 -46.57 -11.77 -14.27
CA ALA A 433 -47.11 -10.44 -14.39
C ALA A 433 -47.59 -9.82 -13.07
N SER A 434 -47.38 -8.50 -12.93
CA SER A 434 -48.34 -7.67 -12.23
C SER A 434 -48.37 -6.24 -12.78
N ARG A 435 -49.58 -5.71 -12.81
CA ARG A 435 -50.05 -4.52 -13.54
C ARG A 435 -49.86 -3.24 -12.72
N SER A 436 -49.37 -2.17 -13.39
CA SER A 436 -49.74 -0.74 -13.24
C SER A 436 -49.44 -0.03 -11.89
N PRO A 437 -49.54 1.33 -11.78
CA PRO A 437 -49.77 2.35 -12.81
C PRO A 437 -48.73 3.49 -12.81
N GLU A 438 -48.81 4.27 -13.89
CA GLU A 438 -48.17 5.55 -14.15
C GLU A 438 -48.37 6.57 -13.01
N SER A 439 -47.32 7.34 -12.70
CA SER A 439 -47.45 8.60 -11.97
C SER A 439 -46.61 9.69 -12.61
N ASN A 440 -47.30 10.58 -13.32
CA ASN A 440 -46.84 11.91 -13.70
C ASN A 440 -46.46 12.73 -12.45
N ALA A 441 -45.27 13.31 -12.45
CA ALA A 441 -44.92 14.42 -11.56
C ALA A 441 -43.75 15.22 -12.14
N SER A 442 -44.02 15.92 -13.24
CA SER A 442 -43.36 17.18 -13.55
C SER A 442 -43.89 18.23 -12.59
N ASP A 443 -43.06 18.75 -11.67
CA ASP A 443 -43.21 20.11 -11.14
C ASP A 443 -42.06 20.52 -10.21
N SER A 444 -41.63 21.78 -10.42
CA SER A 444 -40.94 22.66 -9.46
C SER A 444 -39.41 22.56 -9.33
N LEU A 445 -38.73 23.06 -10.37
CA LEU A 445 -37.43 23.74 -10.27
C LEU A 445 -37.62 25.09 -9.55
N GLY A 446 -37.39 25.11 -8.24
CA GLY A 446 -37.30 26.32 -7.42
C GLY A 446 -35.88 26.54 -6.91
N TYR A 447 -34.99 27.08 -7.75
CA TYR A 447 -33.68 27.55 -7.31
C TYR A 447 -33.84 28.85 -6.49
N ILE A 448 -33.60 28.77 -5.18
CA ILE A 448 -33.25 29.95 -4.37
C ILE A 448 -31.82 29.73 -3.89
N LEU A 449 -30.90 30.43 -4.55
CA LEU A 449 -29.52 30.62 -4.13
C LEU A 449 -29.54 31.57 -2.92
N VAL A 450 -29.29 31.04 -1.71
CA VAL A 450 -28.98 31.87 -0.54
C VAL A 450 -27.54 31.58 -0.15
N GLU A 451 -26.66 32.52 -0.52
CA GLU A 451 -25.37 32.70 0.13
C GLU A 451 -25.63 33.17 1.56
N ASP A 452 -25.25 32.36 2.55
CA ASP A 452 -25.12 32.83 3.93
C ASP A 452 -23.73 32.45 4.45
N ALA A 453 -22.81 33.39 4.28
CA ALA A 453 -21.58 33.47 5.04
C ALA A 453 -21.91 33.96 6.45
N SER A 454 -21.84 33.07 7.45
CA SER A 454 -21.91 33.48 8.85
C SER A 454 -21.01 32.61 9.72
N SER A 455 -19.90 33.25 10.10
CA SER A 455 -18.93 32.85 11.10
C SER A 455 -19.57 32.83 12.49
N VAL A 456 -19.49 31.70 13.21
CA VAL A 456 -19.53 31.69 14.68
C VAL A 456 -18.55 30.66 15.23
N LEU A 457 -17.49 31.21 15.81
CA LEU A 457 -16.57 30.66 16.81
C LEU A 457 -17.19 29.52 17.65
N SER A 458 -16.68 28.30 17.50
CA SER A 458 -16.96 27.22 18.45
C SER A 458 -15.67 26.61 18.97
N ARG A 459 -15.54 26.69 20.30
CA ARG A 459 -14.45 26.19 21.14
C ARG A 459 -14.05 24.78 20.73
N SER A 460 -12.77 24.61 20.42
CA SER A 460 -12.09 23.33 20.22
C SER A 460 -12.19 22.45 21.47
N SER A 461 -13.16 21.55 21.44
CA SER A 461 -13.20 20.37 22.31
C SER A 461 -12.13 19.39 21.82
N TRP A 462 -11.01 19.35 22.53
CA TRP A 462 -9.85 18.47 22.44
C TRP A 462 -10.12 16.93 22.52
N PHE A 463 -11.37 16.49 22.36
CA PHE A 463 -11.74 15.11 22.06
C PHE A 463 -12.65 15.12 20.83
N SER A 464 -12.07 15.26 19.63
CA SER A 464 -12.81 15.20 18.37
C SER A 464 -12.29 14.05 17.51
N VAL A 465 -12.25 12.84 18.08
CA VAL A 465 -12.25 11.64 17.24
C VAL A 465 -13.69 11.48 16.75
N GLN A 466 -13.98 12.01 15.57
CA GLN A 466 -15.31 11.90 15.00
C GLN A 466 -15.49 10.49 14.43
N PRO A 467 -16.46 9.71 14.94
CA PRO A 467 -16.50 8.30 14.63
C PRO A 467 -17.22 8.05 13.28
N HIS A 468 -16.60 7.18 12.46
CA HIS A 468 -17.18 6.51 11.29
C HIS A 468 -17.34 7.33 10.00
N CYS A 469 -16.30 8.05 9.58
CA CYS A 469 -16.32 8.78 8.30
C CYS A 469 -15.77 7.94 7.14
N PHE A 470 -16.30 8.18 5.94
CA PHE A 470 -15.88 7.64 4.64
C PHE A 470 -14.95 8.63 3.93
N MET A 471 -14.17 8.21 2.92
CA MET A 471 -13.44 9.17 2.08
C MET A 471 -14.38 9.96 1.16
N LEU A 472 -13.98 11.16 0.72
CA LEU A 472 -14.75 11.99 -0.22
C LEU A 472 -15.05 11.29 -1.55
N ASP A 473 -14.11 10.47 -2.01
CA ASP A 473 -14.14 9.72 -3.25
C ASP A 473 -14.70 8.30 -3.09
N ALA A 474 -15.16 7.93 -1.89
CA ALA A 474 -15.90 6.70 -1.67
C ALA A 474 -17.10 6.62 -2.62
N ILE A 475 -17.22 5.55 -3.38
CA ILE A 475 -18.35 5.37 -4.30
C ILE A 475 -19.43 4.55 -3.61
N PHE A 476 -20.70 4.89 -3.83
CA PHE A 476 -21.87 4.23 -3.26
C PHE A 476 -22.79 3.76 -4.39
N LYS A 477 -23.29 2.53 -4.28
CA LYS A 477 -24.34 2.01 -5.17
C LYS A 477 -25.66 2.67 -4.80
N THR A 478 -26.34 3.22 -5.79
CA THR A 478 -27.63 3.90 -5.64
C THR A 478 -28.63 3.30 -6.62
N ARG A 479 -29.91 3.27 -6.25
CA ARG A 479 -30.97 2.67 -7.08
C ARG A 479 -32.08 3.68 -7.30
N SER A 480 -32.37 3.96 -8.56
CA SER A 480 -33.49 4.81 -8.98
C SER A 480 -34.19 4.17 -10.16
N TYR A 481 -35.53 4.11 -10.11
CA TYR A 481 -36.36 3.47 -11.14
C TYR A 481 -35.93 2.04 -11.51
N GLY A 482 -35.42 1.27 -10.55
CA GLY A 482 -34.96 -0.10 -10.75
C GLY A 482 -33.61 -0.23 -11.47
N VAL A 483 -32.92 0.88 -11.75
CA VAL A 483 -31.59 0.89 -12.33
C VAL A 483 -30.56 1.28 -11.27
N ASP A 484 -29.48 0.52 -11.22
CA ASP A 484 -28.35 0.77 -10.33
C ASP A 484 -27.35 1.72 -11.01
N PHE A 485 -26.94 2.75 -10.28
CA PHE A 485 -25.88 3.66 -10.68
C PHE A 485 -25.01 4.00 -9.48
N PHE A 486 -23.82 4.53 -9.74
CA PHE A 486 -22.82 4.79 -8.72
C PHE A 486 -22.66 6.29 -8.50
N LEU A 487 -22.72 6.73 -7.25
CA LEU A 487 -22.45 8.13 -6.85
C LEU A 487 -21.22 8.19 -5.96
N MET A 488 -20.38 9.21 -6.15
CA MET A 488 -19.29 9.48 -5.20
C MET A 488 -19.88 10.08 -3.92
N GLY A 489 -19.18 9.89 -2.80
CA GLY A 489 -19.61 10.35 -1.49
C GLY A 489 -19.87 11.86 -1.48
N ARG A 490 -19.00 12.63 -2.16
CA ARG A 490 -19.15 14.09 -2.32
C ARG A 490 -20.41 14.52 -3.06
N ASP A 491 -21.00 13.63 -3.86
CA ASP A 491 -22.21 13.88 -4.64
C ASP A 491 -23.48 13.41 -3.92
N LEU A 492 -23.34 12.73 -2.79
CA LEU A 492 -24.47 12.36 -1.95
C LEU A 492 -25.07 13.60 -1.28
N LYS A 493 -26.40 13.65 -1.23
CA LYS A 493 -27.18 14.69 -0.58
C LYS A 493 -28.27 14.05 0.28
N LYS A 494 -28.86 14.81 1.21
CA LYS A 494 -30.03 14.33 1.94
C LYS A 494 -31.11 13.84 0.96
N GLY A 495 -31.66 12.67 1.22
CA GLY A 495 -32.66 12.02 0.36
C GLY A 495 -32.07 11.13 -0.74
N SER A 496 -30.74 11.11 -0.93
CA SER A 496 -30.11 10.13 -1.82
C SER A 496 -30.43 8.70 -1.35
N ARG A 497 -30.77 7.82 -2.30
CA ARG A 497 -31.16 6.42 -2.07
C ARG A 497 -29.98 5.48 -2.38
N VAL A 498 -29.30 5.05 -1.32
CA VAL A 498 -28.14 4.15 -1.37
C VAL A 498 -28.59 2.72 -1.15
N VAL A 499 -28.04 1.77 -1.90
CA VAL A 499 -28.34 0.35 -1.74
C VAL A 499 -27.52 -0.19 -0.56
N ALA A 500 -28.16 -0.93 0.34
CA ALA A 500 -27.51 -1.58 1.47
C ALA A 500 -26.61 -2.74 1.02
N GLY A 501 -25.83 -3.29 1.95
CA GLY A 501 -24.93 -4.40 1.71
C GLY A 501 -25.61 -5.73 1.35
N ASP A 502 -26.93 -5.83 1.54
CA ASP A 502 -27.74 -7.00 1.13
C ASP A 502 -28.24 -6.91 -0.33
N ASP A 503 -27.90 -5.84 -1.05
CA ASP A 503 -28.35 -5.51 -2.41
C ASP A 503 -29.89 -5.39 -2.59
N GLU A 504 -30.65 -5.45 -1.50
CA GLU A 504 -32.11 -5.43 -1.47
C GLU A 504 -32.65 -4.16 -0.81
N ALA A 505 -32.16 -3.83 0.38
CA ALA A 505 -32.65 -2.70 1.15
C ALA A 505 -32.13 -1.37 0.59
N ILE A 506 -33.03 -0.39 0.51
CA ILE A 506 -32.69 0.97 0.10
C ILE A 506 -32.63 1.87 1.33
N LEU A 507 -31.48 2.49 1.54
CA LEU A 507 -31.20 3.41 2.63
C LEU A 507 -31.30 4.85 2.12
N GLU A 508 -31.95 5.71 2.90
CA GLU A 508 -31.98 7.13 2.62
C GLU A 508 -30.86 7.84 3.40
N VAL A 509 -30.13 8.73 2.72
CA VAL A 509 -29.20 9.65 3.38
C VAL A 509 -30.02 10.65 4.22
N ALA A 510 -30.07 10.44 5.54
CA ALA A 510 -31.00 11.12 6.45
C ALA A 510 -30.65 12.60 6.70
N LYS A 511 -29.37 12.96 6.56
CA LYS A 511 -28.83 14.31 6.76
C LYS A 511 -27.88 14.66 5.62
N ASN A 512 -27.68 15.94 5.35
CA ASN A 512 -26.65 16.37 4.40
C ASN A 512 -25.28 15.85 4.88
N PRO A 513 -24.51 15.16 4.04
CA PRO A 513 -23.17 14.71 4.41
C PRO A 513 -22.31 15.87 4.93
N GLU A 514 -21.66 15.67 6.06
CA GLU A 514 -20.79 16.67 6.69
C GLU A 514 -19.33 16.35 6.33
N ILE A 515 -18.63 17.27 5.67
CA ILE A 515 -17.19 17.15 5.42
C ILE A 515 -16.45 17.49 6.72
N SER A 516 -15.58 16.57 7.15
CA SER A 516 -14.80 16.66 8.38
C SER A 516 -13.33 16.35 8.09
N LYS A 517 -12.45 16.74 8.99
CA LYS A 517 -11.00 16.50 8.86
C LYS A 517 -10.58 15.33 9.74
N ALA A 518 -9.75 14.43 9.21
CA ALA A 518 -9.19 13.29 9.93
C ALA A 518 -7.66 13.25 9.77
N THR A 519 -6.94 12.94 10.85
CA THR A 519 -5.49 12.78 10.86
C THR A 519 -5.06 11.40 10.38
N ASP A 520 -5.91 10.40 10.64
CA ASP A 520 -5.58 8.99 10.49
C ASP A 520 -6.60 8.27 9.61
N ILE A 521 -6.11 7.64 8.54
CA ILE A 521 -6.88 6.82 7.61
C ILE A 521 -6.32 5.40 7.62
N VAL A 522 -7.20 4.42 7.52
CA VAL A 522 -6.87 3.00 7.38
C VAL A 522 -7.34 2.54 6.02
N ARG A 523 -6.44 1.89 5.28
CA ARG A 523 -6.71 1.22 4.02
C ARG A 523 -6.70 -0.28 4.24
N LEU A 524 -7.87 -0.88 4.11
CA LEU A 524 -8.10 -2.32 4.19
C LEU A 524 -8.15 -2.91 2.79
N GLN A 525 -7.44 -4.01 2.56
CA GLN A 525 -7.50 -4.77 1.31
C GLN A 525 -7.87 -6.22 1.59
N ALA A 526 -8.92 -6.71 0.92
CA ALA A 526 -9.37 -8.11 0.97
C ALA A 526 -9.49 -8.65 -0.46
N GLY A 527 -8.43 -9.31 -0.94
CA GLY A 527 -8.33 -9.72 -2.34
C GLY A 527 -8.23 -8.50 -3.27
N ALA A 528 -9.20 -8.34 -4.16
CA ALA A 528 -9.28 -7.17 -5.04
C ALA A 528 -10.09 -6.01 -4.43
N ALA A 529 -10.76 -6.22 -3.29
CA ALA A 529 -11.57 -5.20 -2.64
C ALA A 529 -10.70 -4.28 -1.79
N ILE A 530 -10.93 -2.96 -1.89
CA ILE A 530 -10.19 -1.94 -1.15
C ILE A 530 -11.19 -1.03 -0.45
N LEU A 531 -10.96 -0.76 0.84
CA LEU A 531 -11.74 0.20 1.64
C LEU A 531 -10.79 1.18 2.33
N GLN A 532 -10.98 2.47 2.09
CA GLN A 532 -10.27 3.54 2.79
C GLN A 532 -11.25 4.29 3.70
N VAL A 533 -10.98 4.31 4.99
CA VAL A 533 -11.87 4.87 6.01
C VAL A 533 -11.09 5.37 7.24
N THR A 534 -11.73 6.13 8.11
CA THR A 534 -11.16 6.50 9.42
C THR A 534 -10.93 5.29 10.33
N GLN A 535 -9.98 5.37 11.27
CA GLN A 535 -9.63 4.26 12.18
C GLN A 535 -10.84 3.69 12.95
N ASP A 536 -11.76 4.56 13.38
CA ASP A 536 -12.94 4.16 14.15
C ASP A 536 -14.08 3.62 13.28
N HIS A 537 -13.94 3.64 11.95
CA HIS A 537 -15.00 3.21 11.03
C HIS A 537 -15.37 1.73 11.24
N LEU A 538 -16.67 1.42 11.31
CA LEU A 538 -17.14 0.08 11.62
C LEU A 538 -17.21 -0.78 10.35
N VAL A 539 -16.50 -1.90 10.37
CA VAL A 539 -16.45 -2.90 9.30
C VAL A 539 -17.16 -4.17 9.78
N GLN A 540 -17.96 -4.77 8.90
CA GLN A 540 -18.67 -6.00 9.21
C GLN A 540 -17.72 -7.20 9.13
N VAL A 541 -17.67 -8.00 10.21
CA VAL A 541 -16.84 -9.21 10.29
C VAL A 541 -17.74 -10.44 10.48
N PRO A 542 -17.37 -11.61 9.94
CA PRO A 542 -18.12 -12.83 10.17
C PRO A 542 -18.08 -13.22 11.66
N ASP A 543 -19.18 -13.77 12.16
CA ASP A 543 -19.22 -14.32 13.52
C ASP A 543 -18.60 -15.72 13.56
N LEU A 544 -17.29 -15.80 13.76
CA LEU A 544 -16.53 -17.06 13.76
C LEU A 544 -17.03 -18.08 14.80
N LYS A 545 -17.71 -17.64 15.87
CA LYS A 545 -18.28 -18.57 16.86
C LYS A 545 -19.37 -19.45 16.24
N SER A 546 -20.10 -18.91 15.27
CA SER A 546 -21.12 -19.67 14.53
C SER A 546 -20.51 -20.69 13.57
N LEU A 547 -19.26 -20.49 13.12
CA LEU A 547 -18.55 -21.45 12.28
C LEU A 547 -17.94 -22.61 13.08
N GLU A 548 -17.51 -22.38 14.32
CA GLU A 548 -16.85 -23.41 15.14
C GLU A 548 -17.83 -24.43 15.75
N GLU A 549 -19.11 -24.11 15.90
CA GLU A 549 -20.13 -25.02 16.46
C GLU A 549 -20.62 -26.13 15.51
N GLY A 550 -19.99 -26.32 14.35
CA GLY A 550 -19.99 -27.60 13.64
C GLY A 550 -21.34 -28.09 13.10
N VAL A 551 -22.33 -27.21 12.90
CA VAL A 551 -23.54 -27.55 12.14
C VAL A 551 -23.18 -27.49 10.64
N ALA A 552 -22.58 -28.57 10.16
CA ALA A 552 -22.00 -28.73 8.82
C ALA A 552 -23.05 -28.89 7.70
N ASP A 553 -24.12 -28.10 7.72
CA ASP A 553 -25.06 -28.00 6.59
C ASP A 553 -25.12 -26.54 6.12
N VAL A 554 -24.06 -26.15 5.39
CA VAL A 554 -23.79 -24.79 4.88
C VAL A 554 -24.75 -24.38 3.76
N THR A 555 -25.69 -25.25 3.38
CA THR A 555 -26.59 -25.01 2.24
C THR A 555 -27.92 -24.34 2.58
N GLU A 556 -28.28 -24.20 3.87
CA GLU A 556 -29.48 -23.46 4.28
C GLU A 556 -29.22 -22.53 5.48
N VAL A 557 -28.29 -21.58 5.35
CA VAL A 557 -28.35 -20.37 6.17
C VAL A 557 -29.49 -19.51 5.61
N LYS A 558 -30.73 -19.90 5.89
CA LYS A 558 -31.87 -18.97 5.84
C LYS A 558 -31.46 -17.76 6.67
N ALA A 559 -31.69 -16.56 6.13
CA ALA A 559 -31.37 -15.24 6.66
C ALA A 559 -31.99 -14.93 8.05
N GLY A 560 -31.79 -15.82 9.01
CA GLY A 560 -32.20 -15.69 10.39
C GLY A 560 -31.16 -14.86 11.11
N VAL A 561 -31.31 -13.54 11.02
CA VAL A 561 -30.87 -12.48 11.95
C VAL A 561 -29.76 -12.91 12.92
N GLY A 562 -28.61 -13.34 12.38
CA GLY A 562 -27.37 -13.36 13.15
C GLY A 562 -27.04 -11.90 13.45
N ILE A 563 -26.77 -11.59 14.71
CA ILE A 563 -26.38 -10.22 15.09
C ILE A 563 -25.06 -9.94 14.39
N ALA A 564 -25.10 -9.17 13.30
CA ALA A 564 -23.91 -8.78 12.56
C ALA A 564 -22.89 -8.15 13.52
N LYS A 565 -21.68 -8.71 13.55
CA LYS A 565 -20.59 -8.21 14.38
C LYS A 565 -19.85 -7.12 13.61
N TYR A 566 -19.64 -5.98 14.27
CA TYR A 566 -18.91 -4.85 13.70
C TYR A 566 -17.65 -4.58 14.54
N VAL A 567 -16.54 -4.32 13.84
CA VAL A 567 -15.23 -4.06 14.44
C VAL A 567 -14.66 -2.79 13.82
N ALA A 568 -13.95 -1.98 14.60
CA ALA A 568 -13.33 -0.75 14.11
C ALA A 568 -12.16 -1.07 13.15
N ALA A 569 -12.09 -0.36 12.04
CA ALA A 569 -11.12 -0.58 10.96
C ALA A 569 -9.66 -0.59 11.47
N GLY A 570 -9.31 0.32 12.37
CA GLY A 570 -7.96 0.42 12.96
C GLY A 570 -7.58 -0.73 13.90
N THR A 571 -8.52 -1.60 14.26
CA THR A 571 -8.25 -2.79 15.10
C THR A 571 -8.06 -4.07 14.30
N LEU A 572 -8.38 -4.04 13.00
CA LEU A 572 -8.22 -5.18 12.09
C LEU A 572 -6.75 -5.36 11.70
N LYS A 573 -6.35 -6.61 11.46
CA LYS A 573 -5.00 -7.00 11.06
C LYS A 573 -5.04 -7.85 9.80
N GLU A 574 -3.90 -7.95 9.12
CA GLU A 574 -3.73 -8.91 8.02
C GLU A 574 -4.07 -10.33 8.52
N GLY A 575 -4.90 -11.03 7.75
CA GLY A 575 -5.45 -12.34 8.09
C GLY A 575 -6.80 -12.32 8.80
N ASP A 576 -7.27 -11.19 9.33
CA ASP A 576 -8.64 -11.09 9.86
C ASP A 576 -9.66 -11.16 8.70
N PHE A 577 -10.83 -11.77 8.94
CA PHE A 577 -11.87 -11.89 7.92
C PHE A 577 -12.83 -10.71 7.96
N VAL A 578 -13.20 -10.20 6.77
CA VAL A 578 -14.22 -9.17 6.56
C VAL A 578 -15.28 -9.68 5.59
N MET A 579 -16.50 -9.13 5.68
CA MET A 579 -17.59 -9.48 4.77
C MET A 579 -17.51 -8.63 3.48
N LEU A 580 -17.51 -9.30 2.33
CA LEU A 580 -17.68 -8.62 1.03
C LEU A 580 -19.16 -8.41 0.68
N ASP A 581 -19.42 -7.58 -0.31
CA ASP A 581 -20.76 -7.35 -0.89
C ASP A 581 -21.39 -8.61 -1.50
N SER A 582 -20.57 -9.58 -1.91
CA SER A 582 -21.03 -10.92 -2.31
C SER A 582 -21.59 -11.75 -1.15
N GLY A 583 -21.45 -11.30 0.10
CA GLY A 583 -21.76 -12.06 1.30
C GLY A 583 -20.69 -13.09 1.68
N GLU A 584 -19.59 -13.18 0.94
CA GLU A 584 -18.49 -14.10 1.26
C GLU A 584 -17.51 -13.49 2.27
N PRO A 585 -17.09 -14.23 3.31
CA PRO A 585 -16.03 -13.80 4.21
C PRO A 585 -14.66 -13.95 3.53
N VAL A 586 -13.88 -12.88 3.48
CA VAL A 586 -12.54 -12.86 2.87
C VAL A 586 -11.51 -12.30 3.84
N ALA A 587 -10.34 -12.96 3.92
CA ALA A 587 -9.24 -12.52 4.76
C ALA A 587 -8.57 -11.26 4.20
N LEU A 588 -8.21 -10.33 5.09
CA LEU A 588 -7.45 -9.14 4.75
C LEU A 588 -6.05 -9.51 4.30
N THR A 589 -5.68 -9.09 3.09
CA THR A 589 -4.37 -9.28 2.48
C THR A 589 -3.38 -8.16 2.79
N SER A 590 -3.88 -6.96 3.10
CA SER A 590 -3.07 -5.80 3.50
C SER A 590 -3.88 -4.88 4.41
N VAL A 591 -3.24 -4.35 5.45
CA VAL A 591 -3.78 -3.31 6.33
C VAL A 591 -2.75 -2.19 6.46
N GLU A 592 -2.98 -1.08 5.75
CA GLU A 592 -2.10 0.09 5.78
C GLU A 592 -2.75 1.19 6.63
N SER A 593 -2.01 1.72 7.60
CA SER A 593 -2.44 2.92 8.35
C SER A 593 -1.64 4.12 7.87
N TRP A 594 -2.33 5.17 7.45
CA TRP A 594 -1.74 6.43 7.03
C TRP A 594 -2.02 7.47 8.10
N CYS A 595 -0.95 7.88 8.79
CA CYS A 595 -0.93 9.05 9.66
C CYS A 595 -0.11 10.11 8.92
N THR A 596 -0.72 11.26 8.63
CA THR A 596 -0.02 12.34 7.95
C THR A 596 0.28 13.44 8.96
N ASP A 597 1.55 13.56 9.36
CA ASP A 597 1.99 14.61 10.29
C ASP A 597 1.81 16.04 9.72
N CYS A 598 1.48 16.17 8.42
CA CYS A 598 1.52 17.43 7.67
C CYS A 598 0.22 17.82 6.95
N ALA A 599 -0.78 16.94 6.80
CA ALA A 599 -2.01 17.26 6.08
C ALA A 599 -3.20 16.43 6.57
N ASP A 600 -4.26 17.11 7.02
CA ASP A 600 -5.52 16.46 7.36
C ASP A 600 -6.19 15.89 6.10
N PHE A 601 -6.74 14.68 6.18
CA PHE A 601 -7.60 14.12 5.16
C PHE A 601 -9.02 14.67 5.29
N GLU A 602 -9.66 15.01 4.18
CA GLU A 602 -11.08 15.36 4.15
C GLU A 602 -11.92 14.08 4.02
N VAL A 603 -12.80 13.87 4.99
CA VAL A 603 -13.67 12.70 5.13
C VAL A 603 -15.13 13.10 5.24
N LEU A 604 -16.04 12.22 4.84
CA LEU A 604 -17.48 12.42 4.85
C LEU A 604 -18.14 11.65 5.99
N LYS A 605 -18.89 12.37 6.81
CA LYS A 605 -19.79 11.80 7.81
C LYS A 605 -21.19 11.68 7.21
N ILE A 606 -21.63 10.45 6.99
CA ILE A 606 -22.92 10.12 6.37
C ILE A 606 -23.77 9.34 7.36
N VAL A 607 -25.04 9.74 7.48
CA VAL A 607 -26.05 9.06 8.31
C VAL A 607 -27.10 8.45 7.40
N PHE A 608 -27.29 7.15 7.49
CA PHE A 608 -28.28 6.39 6.72
C PHE A 608 -29.52 6.07 7.58
N GLU A 609 -30.70 6.02 6.96
CA GLU A 609 -31.94 5.52 7.56
C GLU A 609 -32.62 4.51 6.60
N PRO A 610 -32.79 3.23 7.00
CA PRO A 610 -32.37 2.62 8.27
C PRO A 610 -30.84 2.49 8.41
N ASP A 611 -30.37 2.29 9.65
CA ASP A 611 -28.95 2.17 9.99
C ASP A 611 -28.39 0.77 9.68
N LEU A 612 -28.24 0.49 8.38
CA LEU A 612 -27.75 -0.77 7.82
C LEU A 612 -26.35 -0.58 7.17
N PRO A 613 -25.56 -1.65 7.03
CA PRO A 613 -24.28 -1.58 6.32
C PRO A 613 -24.50 -1.26 4.84
N VAL A 614 -23.54 -0.55 4.24
CA VAL A 614 -23.50 -0.20 2.83
C VAL A 614 -22.23 -0.76 2.20
N ALA A 615 -22.31 -1.13 0.92
CA ALA A 615 -21.12 -1.44 0.14
C ALA A 615 -20.46 -0.12 -0.29
N CYS A 616 -19.21 0.09 0.14
CA CYS A 616 -18.40 1.23 -0.27
C CYS A 616 -17.38 0.78 -1.34
N PHE A 617 -17.40 1.43 -2.49
CA PHE A 617 -16.67 1.03 -3.69
C PHE A 617 -15.38 1.85 -3.85
N ALA A 618 -14.28 1.14 -4.13
CA ALA A 618 -13.06 1.68 -4.72
C ALA A 618 -12.67 0.81 -5.93
N CYS A 619 -13.54 0.77 -6.96
CA CYS A 619 -13.47 -0.12 -8.14
C CYS A 619 -13.62 -1.63 -7.77
N PRO A 620 -14.60 -2.38 -8.32
CA PRO A 620 -15.09 -3.63 -7.71
C PRO A 620 -14.02 -4.74 -7.66
N PRO A 621 -13.99 -5.59 -6.59
CA PRO A 621 -15.00 -5.89 -5.53
C PRO A 621 -14.98 -5.00 -4.25
N CYS A 622 -15.91 -5.22 -3.28
CA CYS A 622 -16.19 -4.27 -2.17
C CYS A 622 -16.30 -4.88 -0.76
N ILE A 623 -15.96 -4.11 0.27
CA ILE A 623 -16.05 -4.49 1.70
C ILE A 623 -17.28 -3.81 2.34
N LEU A 624 -18.06 -4.56 3.13
CA LEU A 624 -19.25 -4.05 3.82
C LEU A 624 -18.88 -3.22 5.06
N SER A 625 -19.35 -1.97 5.10
CA SER A 625 -19.07 -1.05 6.21
C SER A 625 -20.31 -0.28 6.64
N LYS A 626 -20.29 0.28 7.84
CA LYS A 626 -21.47 0.93 8.44
C LYS A 626 -21.25 2.44 8.58
N GLY A 627 -22.27 3.21 8.21
CA GLY A 627 -22.26 4.66 8.38
C GLY A 627 -22.37 5.11 9.83
N HIS A 628 -22.45 6.43 10.03
CA HIS A 628 -22.54 6.99 11.37
C HIS A 628 -23.91 6.66 12.00
N PRO A 629 -23.95 5.99 13.17
CA PRO A 629 -25.19 5.55 13.78
C PRO A 629 -26.03 6.76 14.19
N ASN A 630 -27.30 6.76 13.79
CA ASN A 630 -28.24 7.78 14.23
C ASN A 630 -28.69 7.45 15.66
N PHE A 631 -27.98 7.97 16.66
CA PHE A 631 -28.49 7.97 18.02
C PHE A 631 -29.73 8.88 18.06
N ARG A 632 -30.92 8.29 17.93
CA ARG A 632 -32.16 8.98 18.27
C ARG A 632 -32.01 9.41 19.73
N THR A 633 -31.73 10.69 19.95
CA THR A 633 -31.69 11.28 21.29
C THR A 633 -33.04 11.03 21.92
N ARG A 634 -33.14 9.94 22.70
CA ARG A 634 -34.35 9.52 23.37
C ARG A 634 -34.58 10.60 24.43
N ARG A 635 -35.35 11.64 24.08
CA ARG A 635 -35.74 12.68 25.02
C ARG A 635 -36.39 11.96 26.20
N GLY A 636 -35.66 11.91 27.32
CA GLY A 636 -36.19 11.43 28.58
C GLY A 636 -37.38 12.30 28.92
N GLY A 637 -38.59 11.75 28.73
CA GLY A 637 -39.81 12.37 29.19
C GLY A 637 -39.77 12.45 30.71
N MET A 638 -39.48 13.65 31.23
CA MET A 638 -39.81 14.01 32.60
C MET A 638 -41.30 13.79 32.81
N CYS A 639 -41.61 12.96 33.80
CA CYS A 639 -42.96 12.72 34.29
C CYS A 639 -43.59 14.05 34.75
N GLY A 640 -44.73 14.42 34.16
CA GLY A 640 -45.50 15.61 34.52
C GLY A 640 -46.99 15.36 34.38
N HIS A 641 -47.60 14.97 35.50
CA HIS A 641 -49.02 15.02 35.87
C HIS A 641 -50.13 14.68 34.85
N GLN A 642 -50.74 13.51 35.12
CA GLN A 642 -52.13 13.19 34.83
C GLN A 642 -53.09 14.24 35.43
N THR A 643 -53.97 14.79 34.60
CA THR A 643 -55.34 15.10 35.00
C THR A 643 -56.30 14.46 34.02
N CYS A 644 -57.19 13.69 34.61
CA CYS A 644 -58.19 12.82 34.02
C CYS A 644 -59.43 13.64 33.64
N THR A 645 -59.96 13.48 32.43
CA THR A 645 -61.37 13.81 32.13
C THR A 645 -61.94 12.83 31.11
N ARG A 646 -63.06 12.22 31.49
CA ARG A 646 -63.79 11.11 30.87
C ARG A 646 -64.54 11.50 29.58
N PRO A 647 -64.95 10.50 28.78
CA PRO A 647 -65.73 10.66 27.56
C PRO A 647 -67.25 10.56 27.82
N LEU A 648 -68.05 11.15 26.94
CA LEU A 648 -69.51 10.98 26.86
C LEU A 648 -69.95 10.73 25.40
N THR A 649 -70.39 9.48 25.17
CA THR A 649 -71.64 9.05 24.50
C THR A 649 -72.04 9.53 23.09
N ALA A 650 -72.00 8.57 22.15
CA ALA A 650 -73.13 7.95 21.41
C ALA A 650 -73.93 8.70 20.30
N ALA A 651 -73.76 8.19 19.06
CA ALA A 651 -74.75 7.75 18.03
C ALA A 651 -75.69 8.77 17.33
N PRO A 652 -76.37 8.44 16.20
CA PRO A 652 -76.11 7.47 15.10
C PRO A 652 -76.20 8.09 13.66
N SER A 653 -75.96 7.26 12.64
CA SER A 653 -76.16 7.44 11.18
C SER A 653 -77.55 7.97 10.76
N PRO A 654 -77.75 8.49 9.53
CA PRO A 654 -78.12 7.60 8.41
C PRO A 654 -77.72 8.02 6.98
N SER A 655 -77.82 7.03 6.09
CA SER A 655 -78.30 7.08 4.69
C SER A 655 -77.46 7.76 3.59
N GLN A 656 -77.09 6.91 2.63
CA GLN A 656 -76.79 7.21 1.22
C GLN A 656 -77.91 8.04 0.55
N PRO A 657 -77.65 8.58 -0.65
CA PRO A 657 -78.18 7.87 -1.82
C PRO A 657 -77.20 7.75 -2.99
N VAL A 658 -77.34 6.59 -3.63
CA VAL A 658 -77.02 6.27 -5.01
C VAL A 658 -77.77 7.21 -5.95
N CYS A 659 -77.08 7.75 -6.95
CA CYS A 659 -77.73 8.14 -8.20
C CYS A 659 -76.78 7.82 -9.35
N GLY A 660 -77.30 7.06 -10.32
CA GLY A 660 -76.61 6.73 -11.56
C GLY A 660 -77.33 7.31 -12.77
N ARG A 661 -76.68 7.06 -13.90
CA ARG A 661 -77.17 6.99 -15.30
C ARG A 661 -77.19 8.25 -16.18
N ILE A 662 -76.37 8.12 -17.24
CA ILE A 662 -76.69 8.20 -18.69
C ILE A 662 -77.01 9.59 -19.26
N LEU A 663 -76.09 10.11 -20.10
CA LEU A 663 -76.17 10.05 -21.57
C LEU A 663 -74.76 10.05 -22.16
#